data_AF-A0A7I8VML9-F1
#
_entry.id   AF-A0A7I8VML9-F1
#
_cell.length_a   1.000
_cell.length_b   1.000
_cell.length_c   1.000
_cell.angle_alpha   90.00
_cell.angle_beta   90.00
_cell.angle_gamma   90.00
#
_symmetry.space_group_name_H-M   'P 1'
#
loop_
_entity.id
_entity.type
_entity.pdbx_description
1 polymer ?
#
loop_
_entity_poly.entity_id
_entity_poly.type
_entity_poly.pdbx_seq_one_letter_code
_entity_poly.pdbx_strand_id
1 'polypeptide(L)'
;MESMKFTDVDDTVVTRRNEPGIRIRTLTAFFFLLLAALLAVGVGIIVHFTTSSSGCQVNWPTTALSDLFSDEYMLQKCSVISKERKKCPKGCEYIEKIETPVKDIFDRPNDVRLPNETVPYHYKIKLQPHFYNENPKDFFFEGTSKMFFTIFENTTKQIIIHSAGLRIDKTYTKVQDDKGRDIKIADQVYDVERQWWRIELKSEMHPNNNYSIEHKFEGDLTDGLAGFYRSKYFDKKTQMTRYLATTQFQPTDARRAFPCQDEPAKKATFNITLIKKKGYTALSNTESYYERKLHDDWIEVGFKETPKMSTYLLAFIVCDFINKSQKTKNGVEIRVWARRDAIDKVDFSLDAGRKILEHFEDYFQIPFPLNKLDMIAVPDFSAGAMENWGLVTYRETTLLVDERSATSNKQRVAVIVSHELAHQWFGNLVTPAWWDDLWLNEGFASYVEYLGVDKIFPDWGMKGLFIIEDLQDVMRFDGFKNSHSIYHYVIHPRDISEIFDRISYAKGASVIRMMKDFIGEDLFLKGLTKYLKTYQYSVANHNNLWDALTNVCKEEGKYIDVAKIMNSWVRQTGYPVVKLWRDYLGSKTKLYSDQIRFLNEKNHLYDPEHNKVQKLQNSWYIPLTYRLDTSPKTERVWMNNENITIPIDRNVQWYLGNLNQSGFYRVNYDEANWNALIDQLIKDHTVFDVINRAQIIDDTFWLGRSGLIDQRLSLTAIEYLKRELGDMGYLPWKSAVRALNFFDRMLKKMPIYGNFLTYMRNLITPVYDKFGWNISKTDKHLVKYMKSTAVEVACTVEHQDCIKKAREEFEKWLIDDNYKIEADLTSVTLCVGIKFSNGSTWERVFGRFMNETSPTMKSKLMHSLSCSREPWILIKYLLGAIGSELIRNQDAVMVIHYISKNPIGGDLAWNFITQNWDDINKKLGGTLLSTNNLINSVTAALNTRVAYKQLENFAKTHKEKLGAAVRIVEYAKERTKAQIEWIDKNYDQVAAWLRDRYPFA
;
A
#
# COMPACT_ATOMS: atom_id res chain seq x y z
N MET A 1 63.03 -17.76 -9.75
CA MET A 1 64.27 -18.02 -9.00
C MET A 1 63.98 -19.04 -7.92
N GLU A 2 65.04 -19.77 -7.57
CA GLU A 2 65.34 -20.43 -6.30
C GLU A 2 64.83 -19.71 -5.02
N SER A 3 64.69 -20.38 -3.85
CA SER A 3 64.93 -21.80 -3.49
C SER A 3 64.38 -22.15 -2.10
N MET A 4 64.34 -23.47 -1.80
CA MET A 4 64.53 -24.15 -0.50
C MET A 4 63.69 -23.72 0.73
N LYS A 5 62.87 -24.61 1.32
CA LYS A 5 63.19 -25.76 2.22
C LYS A 5 63.68 -25.33 3.62
N PHE A 6 63.16 -25.98 4.67
CA PHE A 6 63.84 -26.97 5.55
C PHE A 6 62.86 -27.31 6.73
N THR A 7 62.35 -28.57 6.84
CA THR A 7 62.74 -29.68 7.78
C THR A 7 62.27 -29.54 9.24
N ASP A 8 61.96 -30.58 10.04
CA ASP A 8 61.63 -32.02 9.83
C ASP A 8 61.19 -32.68 11.18
N VAL A 9 60.81 -33.98 11.16
CA VAL A 9 60.98 -35.00 12.26
C VAL A 9 60.11 -34.88 13.54
N ASP A 10 59.60 -35.92 14.23
CA ASP A 10 59.05 -37.30 13.99
C ASP A 10 58.48 -37.79 15.39
N ASP A 11 57.79 -38.91 15.66
CA ASP A 11 57.26 -40.09 14.90
C ASP A 11 55.75 -40.31 15.29
N THR A 12 55.16 -41.37 15.89
CA THR A 12 55.58 -42.72 16.33
C THR A 12 54.55 -43.81 15.93
N VAL A 13 54.95 -44.67 14.99
CA VAL A 13 54.66 -46.13 14.85
C VAL A 13 53.68 -46.73 15.90
N VAL A 14 52.43 -47.08 15.58
CA VAL A 14 51.93 -48.25 14.79
C VAL A 14 51.99 -49.62 15.50
N THR A 15 50.83 -50.31 15.55
CA THR A 15 50.74 -51.78 15.50
C THR A 15 49.81 -52.23 14.36
N ARG A 16 50.16 -53.37 13.74
CA ARG A 16 49.42 -54.07 12.66
C ARG A 16 49.00 -55.46 13.21
N ARG A 17 48.30 -56.39 12.54
CA ARG A 17 47.86 -56.58 11.13
C ARG A 17 46.79 -57.69 11.10
N ASN A 18 45.93 -57.76 10.07
CA ASN A 18 45.66 -58.97 9.25
C ASN A 18 44.51 -58.74 8.24
N GLU A 19 44.56 -59.46 7.12
CA GLU A 19 43.62 -59.49 5.98
C GLU A 19 43.44 -60.98 5.56
N PRO A 20 42.70 -61.36 4.48
CA PRO A 20 41.70 -60.66 3.65
C PRO A 20 40.35 -61.44 3.49
N GLY A 21 39.32 -60.89 2.80
CA GLY A 21 38.16 -61.72 2.38
C GLY A 21 36.89 -61.09 1.76
N ILE A 22 36.80 -61.06 0.42
CA ILE A 22 35.61 -61.35 -0.44
C ILE A 22 34.23 -60.65 -0.18
N ARG A 23 33.98 -59.59 -0.98
CA ARG A 23 32.80 -59.29 -1.86
C ARG A 23 31.31 -59.51 -1.43
N ILE A 24 30.56 -58.39 -1.54
CA ILE A 24 29.19 -58.19 -2.10
C ILE A 24 27.95 -58.70 -1.31
N ARG A 25 27.10 -57.77 -0.85
CA ARG A 25 25.63 -57.68 -1.16
C ARG A 25 24.93 -56.49 -0.46
N THR A 26 24.72 -55.38 -1.18
CA THR A 26 23.86 -54.24 -0.73
C THR A 26 23.20 -53.52 -1.91
N LEU A 27 22.48 -54.26 -2.76
CA LEU A 27 21.73 -53.71 -3.91
C LEU A 27 20.32 -54.31 -4.10
N THR A 28 19.89 -55.20 -3.20
CA THR A 28 18.60 -55.91 -3.25
C THR A 28 17.47 -55.28 -2.42
N ALA A 29 17.78 -54.44 -1.43
CA ALA A 29 16.76 -53.84 -0.57
C ALA A 29 15.90 -52.77 -1.28
N PHE A 30 16.50 -52.00 -2.20
CA PHE A 30 15.82 -50.88 -2.86
C PHE A 30 14.87 -51.31 -3.99
N PHE A 31 15.11 -52.47 -4.61
CA PHE A 31 14.32 -52.96 -5.75
C PHE A 31 12.96 -53.54 -5.36
N PHE A 32 12.84 -54.11 -4.15
CA PHE A 32 11.58 -54.73 -3.69
C PHE A 32 10.50 -53.71 -3.30
N LEU A 33 10.87 -52.56 -2.74
CA LEU A 33 9.92 -51.50 -2.39
C LEU A 33 9.30 -50.83 -3.64
N LEU A 34 10.06 -50.71 -4.73
CA LEU A 34 9.56 -50.13 -5.99
C LEU A 34 8.61 -51.08 -6.75
N LEU A 35 8.81 -52.40 -6.67
CA LEU A 35 7.91 -53.38 -7.29
C LEU A 35 6.53 -53.42 -6.61
N ALA A 36 6.50 -53.30 -5.27
CA ALA A 36 5.24 -53.33 -4.51
C ALA A 36 4.32 -52.15 -4.87
N ALA A 37 4.88 -50.95 -5.09
CA ALA A 37 4.11 -49.76 -5.45
C ALA A 37 3.49 -49.83 -6.86
N LEU A 38 4.17 -50.47 -7.82
CA LEU A 38 3.72 -50.54 -9.21
C LEU A 38 2.62 -51.60 -9.45
N LEU A 39 2.52 -52.63 -8.61
CA LEU A 39 1.49 -53.67 -8.73
C LEU A 39 0.11 -53.24 -8.22
N ALA A 40 0.02 -52.25 -7.33
CA ALA A 40 -1.25 -51.77 -6.77
C ALA A 40 -2.10 -50.92 -7.75
N VAL A 41 -1.49 -50.41 -8.83
CA VAL A 41 -2.15 -49.52 -9.82
C VAL A 41 -2.63 -50.29 -11.05
N GLY A 42 -2.13 -51.52 -11.28
CA GLY A 42 -2.27 -52.24 -12.55
C GLY A 42 -3.54 -53.07 -12.76
N VAL A 43 -4.50 -53.09 -11.82
CA VAL A 43 -5.66 -54.03 -11.83
C VAL A 43 -7.02 -53.31 -11.93
N GLY A 44 -7.03 -51.97 -11.97
CA GLY A 44 -8.27 -51.16 -11.90
C GLY A 44 -8.98 -50.86 -13.22
N ILE A 45 -8.50 -51.34 -14.37
CA ILE A 45 -9.02 -50.96 -15.71
C ILE A 45 -9.03 -52.18 -16.65
N ILE A 46 -10.03 -52.24 -17.54
CA ILE A 46 -10.26 -53.25 -18.60
C ILE A 46 -10.83 -54.61 -18.13
N VAL A 47 -12.12 -54.61 -17.79
CA VAL A 47 -13.09 -55.52 -18.42
C VAL A 47 -14.17 -54.64 -19.08
N HIS A 48 -14.73 -55.07 -20.21
CA HIS A 48 -15.33 -54.15 -21.19
C HIS A 48 -16.77 -54.54 -21.60
N PHE A 49 -17.72 -53.64 -21.32
CA PHE A 49 -19.04 -53.46 -21.95
C PHE A 49 -20.14 -54.55 -21.89
N THR A 50 -21.39 -54.06 -22.04
CA THR A 50 -22.69 -54.80 -22.13
C THR A 50 -23.18 -55.44 -20.82
N THR A 51 -24.48 -55.53 -20.49
CA THR A 51 -25.73 -55.33 -21.27
C THR A 51 -26.81 -54.48 -20.56
N SER A 52 -27.67 -53.89 -21.40
CA SER A 52 -29.07 -53.42 -21.26
C SER A 52 -29.88 -53.49 -19.93
N SER A 53 -30.56 -52.37 -19.66
CA SER A 53 -31.99 -52.23 -19.25
C SER A 53 -32.58 -53.01 -18.06
N SER A 54 -32.98 -52.29 -17.02
CA SER A 54 -34.39 -52.16 -16.59
C SER A 54 -34.50 -51.15 -15.44
N GLY A 55 -35.68 -50.58 -15.22
CA GLY A 55 -35.96 -49.71 -14.08
C GLY A 55 -37.01 -50.34 -13.15
N CYS A 56 -36.85 -50.15 -11.84
CA CYS A 56 -37.92 -50.39 -10.88
C CYS A 56 -37.72 -49.54 -9.62
N GLN A 57 -38.80 -49.02 -9.05
CA GLN A 57 -38.79 -48.34 -7.75
C GLN A 57 -39.08 -49.35 -6.65
N VAL A 58 -38.30 -49.35 -5.56
CA VAL A 58 -38.70 -49.88 -4.25
C VAL A 58 -38.27 -48.87 -3.19
N ASN A 59 -38.98 -48.82 -2.05
CA ASN A 59 -39.08 -47.64 -1.20
C ASN A 59 -38.95 -48.00 0.28
N TRP A 60 -38.59 -47.02 1.13
CA TRP A 60 -38.57 -47.07 2.62
C TRP A 60 -37.48 -47.96 3.28
N PRO A 61 -37.14 -47.74 4.58
CA PRO A 61 -37.78 -46.86 5.56
C PRO A 61 -36.92 -45.73 6.16
N THR A 62 -37.63 -44.80 6.81
CA THR A 62 -37.11 -43.75 7.69
C THR A 62 -36.60 -44.29 9.03
N THR A 63 -35.46 -43.78 9.53
CA THR A 63 -35.29 -43.26 10.90
C THR A 63 -33.93 -42.56 11.09
N ALA A 64 -33.86 -41.68 12.10
CA ALA A 64 -32.64 -41.22 12.79
C ALA A 64 -31.50 -40.58 11.96
N LEU A 65 -31.60 -39.26 11.74
CA LEU A 65 -30.52 -38.29 12.04
C LEU A 65 -31.06 -36.84 11.94
N SER A 66 -31.93 -36.49 12.88
CA SER A 66 -32.60 -35.17 12.95
C SER A 66 -32.61 -34.61 14.37
N ASP A 67 -31.45 -34.67 15.04
CA ASP A 67 -31.21 -34.13 16.38
C ASP A 67 -29.81 -33.49 16.43
N LEU A 68 -29.72 -32.21 16.04
CA LEU A 68 -28.63 -31.25 16.31
C LEU A 68 -28.84 -29.98 15.46
N PHE A 69 -29.86 -29.17 15.78
CA PHE A 69 -29.92 -27.70 15.57
C PHE A 69 -31.29 -27.18 16.03
N SER A 70 -31.38 -26.75 17.30
CA SER A 70 -32.53 -26.04 17.86
C SER A 70 -32.06 -24.96 18.85
N ASP A 71 -32.22 -23.70 18.47
CA ASP A 71 -31.76 -22.53 19.23
C ASP A 71 -32.72 -22.15 20.36
N GLU A 72 -32.65 -22.81 21.52
CA GLU A 72 -33.53 -22.46 22.65
C GLU A 72 -32.86 -22.59 24.04
N TYR A 73 -31.71 -21.92 24.26
CA TYR A 73 -31.11 -21.84 25.61
C TYR A 73 -30.34 -20.55 25.97
N MET A 74 -30.71 -19.37 25.43
CA MET A 74 -30.10 -18.08 25.84
C MET A 74 -31.10 -16.92 26.01
N LEU A 75 -32.33 -17.19 26.50
CA LEU A 75 -33.36 -16.16 26.75
C LEU A 75 -34.00 -16.22 28.16
N GLN A 76 -33.18 -16.22 29.22
CA GLN A 76 -33.69 -15.92 30.58
C GLN A 76 -32.63 -15.31 31.53
N LYS A 77 -32.53 -13.96 31.54
CA LYS A 77 -32.25 -13.07 32.71
C LYS A 77 -31.84 -11.65 32.26
N CYS A 78 -32.82 -10.77 32.08
CA CYS A 78 -32.67 -9.31 32.19
C CYS A 78 -34.05 -8.64 32.29
N SER A 79 -34.60 -8.57 33.50
CA SER A 79 -35.79 -7.76 33.81
C SER A 79 -35.71 -7.30 35.27
N VAL A 80 -36.23 -6.09 35.54
CA VAL A 80 -36.04 -5.33 36.80
C VAL A 80 -34.56 -4.94 37.00
N ILE A 81 -34.16 -3.68 37.23
CA ILE A 81 -34.84 -2.54 37.84
C ILE A 81 -34.88 -1.33 36.89
N SER A 82 -35.98 -0.57 36.89
CA SER A 82 -35.96 0.85 36.56
C SER A 82 -36.89 1.64 37.48
N LYS A 83 -36.40 2.78 37.99
CA LYS A 83 -37.18 3.92 38.53
C LYS A 83 -36.26 5.11 38.80
N GLU A 84 -36.87 6.29 38.86
CA GLU A 84 -36.26 7.59 39.17
C GLU A 84 -35.12 8.09 38.25
N ARG A 85 -35.51 8.73 37.14
CA ARG A 85 -34.82 9.94 36.66
C ARG A 85 -35.77 11.14 36.79
N LYS A 86 -35.33 12.19 37.47
CA LYS A 86 -36.04 13.49 37.51
C LYS A 86 -35.76 14.29 36.23
N LYS A 87 -36.62 15.28 35.96
CA LYS A 87 -36.63 16.08 34.72
C LYS A 87 -35.31 16.83 34.49
N CYS A 88 -34.89 16.92 33.22
CA CYS A 88 -34.01 17.97 32.71
C CYS A 88 -34.68 18.59 31.45
N PRO A 89 -34.60 19.91 31.19
CA PRO A 89 -35.32 20.54 30.08
C PRO A 89 -34.66 20.32 28.71
N LYS A 90 -35.44 20.56 27.65
CA LYS A 90 -35.04 20.50 26.23
C LYS A 90 -33.76 21.33 25.96
N GLY A 91 -32.80 20.78 25.21
CA GLY A 91 -31.61 21.53 24.78
C GLY A 91 -30.53 20.78 24.01
N CYS A 92 -30.40 19.45 24.21
CA CYS A 92 -29.35 18.66 23.56
C CYS A 92 -29.95 17.62 22.60
N GLU A 93 -29.49 17.62 21.34
CA GLU A 93 -29.68 16.47 20.45
C GLU A 93 -28.79 15.32 20.92
N TYR A 94 -29.37 14.13 21.05
CA TYR A 94 -28.65 12.94 21.49
C TYR A 94 -27.91 12.36 20.28
N ILE A 95 -26.64 12.72 20.12
CA ILE A 95 -25.76 12.06 19.13
C ILE A 95 -25.58 10.62 19.60
N GLU A 96 -26.29 9.68 18.99
CA GLU A 96 -25.97 8.27 19.12
C GLU A 96 -24.55 8.04 18.59
N LYS A 97 -23.65 7.69 19.51
CA LYS A 97 -22.39 7.05 19.17
C LYS A 97 -22.73 5.73 18.50
N ILE A 98 -22.73 5.71 17.16
CA ILE A 98 -22.75 4.46 16.37
C ILE A 98 -21.36 3.82 16.48
N GLU A 99 -21.05 3.35 17.68
CA GLU A 99 -19.97 2.42 17.96
C GLU A 99 -20.43 1.04 17.49
N THR A 100 -20.24 0.76 16.20
CA THR A 100 -20.23 -0.64 15.74
C THR A 100 -19.04 -1.33 16.40
N PRO A 101 -19.22 -2.25 17.35
CA PRO A 101 -18.09 -2.82 18.06
C PRO A 101 -17.40 -3.81 17.11
N VAL A 102 -16.25 -3.41 16.55
CA VAL A 102 -15.29 -4.39 16.05
C VAL A 102 -14.84 -5.16 17.27
N LYS A 103 -15.45 -6.33 17.48
CA LYS A 103 -15.22 -7.18 18.64
C LYS A 103 -13.81 -7.75 18.49
N ASP A 104 -12.82 -7.14 19.17
CA ASP A 104 -11.42 -7.55 19.03
C ASP A 104 -11.31 -9.05 19.29
N ILE A 105 -10.58 -9.70 18.39
CA ILE A 105 -10.40 -11.16 18.36
C ILE A 105 -9.39 -11.60 19.43
N PHE A 106 -8.75 -10.61 20.08
CA PHE A 106 -7.78 -10.73 21.16
C PHE A 106 -8.25 -9.89 22.34
N ASP A 107 -8.13 -10.43 23.55
CA ASP A 107 -8.46 -9.70 24.78
C ASP A 107 -7.33 -8.69 25.08
N ARG A 108 -7.56 -7.40 24.78
CA ARG A 108 -6.55 -6.32 24.87
C ARG A 108 -7.05 -5.15 25.72
N PRO A 109 -6.14 -4.38 26.35
CA PRO A 109 -6.48 -3.08 26.93
C PRO A 109 -7.04 -2.12 25.87
N ASN A 110 -8.27 -1.64 26.08
CA ASN A 110 -8.87 -0.56 25.27
C ASN A 110 -8.47 0.84 25.80
N ASP A 111 -7.81 0.90 26.95
CA ASP A 111 -7.39 2.12 27.67
C ASP A 111 -5.90 2.44 27.45
N VAL A 112 -5.42 2.41 26.20
CA VAL A 112 -4.01 2.72 25.84
C VAL A 112 -3.73 4.21 25.56
N ARG A 113 -4.75 5.07 25.58
CA ARG A 113 -4.61 6.53 25.39
C ARG A 113 -4.01 7.20 26.62
N LEU A 114 -3.05 8.10 26.43
CA LEU A 114 -2.46 8.84 27.54
C LEU A 114 -3.49 9.78 28.20
N PRO A 115 -3.49 9.88 29.54
CA PRO A 115 -4.28 10.88 30.25
C PRO A 115 -3.91 12.34 29.87
N ASN A 116 -4.81 13.28 30.16
CA ASN A 116 -4.72 14.68 29.68
C ASN A 116 -4.31 15.69 30.74
N GLU A 117 -4.05 15.26 31.97
CA GLU A 117 -3.56 16.11 33.06
C GLU A 117 -2.16 16.66 32.78
N THR A 118 -1.36 15.96 31.97
CA THR A 118 -0.02 16.39 31.56
C THR A 118 0.03 16.73 30.07
N VAL A 119 0.63 17.89 29.76
CA VAL A 119 0.82 18.39 28.39
C VAL A 119 2.28 18.82 28.20
N PRO A 120 3.07 18.17 27.32
CA PRO A 120 4.44 18.59 27.05
C PRO A 120 4.46 19.89 26.24
N TYR A 121 5.49 20.70 26.44
CA TYR A 121 5.75 21.89 25.62
C TYR A 121 7.15 21.91 25.01
N HIS A 122 8.14 21.28 25.66
CA HIS A 122 9.51 21.22 25.16
C HIS A 122 10.22 19.92 25.55
N TYR A 123 11.14 19.43 24.70
CA TYR A 123 12.03 18.30 24.98
C TYR A 123 13.48 18.65 24.67
N LYS A 124 14.40 18.21 25.53
CA LYS A 124 15.84 18.20 25.26
C LYS A 124 16.30 16.75 25.18
N ILE A 125 16.80 16.33 24.01
CA ILE A 125 17.13 14.93 23.71
C ILE A 125 18.60 14.87 23.28
N LYS A 126 19.40 14.11 24.02
CA LYS A 126 20.80 13.83 23.69
C LYS A 126 20.99 12.33 23.48
N LEU A 127 21.58 11.94 22.36
CA LEU A 127 21.77 10.54 21.97
C LEU A 127 23.19 10.27 21.47
N GLN A 128 23.71 9.09 21.81
CA GLN A 128 25.00 8.58 21.33
C GLN A 128 24.82 7.15 20.80
N PRO A 129 24.64 6.97 19.48
CA PRO A 129 24.62 5.65 18.85
C PRO A 129 26.04 5.08 18.71
N HIS A 130 26.20 3.81 19.10
CA HIS A 130 27.44 3.04 19.11
C HIS A 130 27.34 1.88 18.10
N PHE A 131 27.80 2.11 16.86
CA PHE A 131 27.76 1.13 15.76
C PHE A 131 29.08 1.04 14.97
N TYR A 132 30.19 1.45 15.61
CA TYR A 132 31.50 1.62 14.96
C TYR A 132 32.44 0.40 15.11
N ASN A 133 31.95 -0.70 15.71
CA ASN A 133 32.69 -1.96 15.79
C ASN A 133 32.23 -2.93 14.68
N GLU A 134 32.90 -4.08 14.53
CA GLU A 134 32.64 -5.03 13.44
C GLU A 134 31.44 -5.97 13.67
N ASN A 135 30.86 -6.02 14.88
CA ASN A 135 29.80 -6.96 15.26
C ASN A 135 28.45 -6.25 15.47
N PRO A 136 27.49 -6.36 14.52
CA PRO A 136 26.18 -5.74 14.65
C PRO A 136 25.33 -6.22 15.83
N LYS A 137 25.70 -7.33 16.51
CA LYS A 137 25.00 -7.76 17.73
C LYS A 137 25.27 -6.82 18.91
N ASP A 138 26.39 -6.09 18.87
CA ASP A 138 26.85 -5.23 19.96
C ASP A 138 26.51 -3.74 19.67
N PHE A 139 25.56 -3.48 18.76
CA PHE A 139 25.16 -2.12 18.36
C PHE A 139 24.00 -1.62 19.22
N PHE A 140 24.24 -0.55 19.96
CA PHE A 140 23.26 0.07 20.86
C PHE A 140 23.33 1.60 20.77
N PHE A 141 22.45 2.29 21.48
CA PHE A 141 22.56 3.71 21.75
C PHE A 141 22.30 3.98 23.23
N GLU A 142 22.98 4.98 23.78
CA GLU A 142 22.63 5.58 25.06
C GLU A 142 22.03 6.97 24.85
N GLY A 143 21.20 7.42 25.79
CA GLY A 143 20.53 8.72 25.70
C GLY A 143 20.13 9.32 27.03
N THR A 144 19.92 10.63 27.00
CA THR A 144 19.29 11.41 28.07
C THR A 144 18.19 12.25 27.45
N SER A 145 17.00 12.22 28.05
CA SER A 145 15.84 13.02 27.64
C SER A 145 15.34 13.82 28.84
N LYS A 146 15.05 15.10 28.62
CA LYS A 146 14.34 15.96 29.56
C LYS A 146 13.07 16.51 28.91
N MET A 147 11.93 16.01 29.37
CA MET A 147 10.60 16.49 28.99
C MET A 147 10.20 17.63 29.92
N PHE A 148 9.74 18.74 29.36
CA PHE A 148 9.13 19.86 30.08
C PHE A 148 7.64 19.89 29.78
N PHE A 149 6.81 19.99 30.82
CA PHE A 149 5.37 19.83 30.72
C PHE A 149 4.63 20.71 31.74
N THR A 150 3.37 21.01 31.42
CA THR A 150 2.45 21.76 32.28
C THR A 150 1.37 20.80 32.78
N ILE A 151 0.84 21.01 33.98
CA ILE A 151 -0.40 20.34 34.43
C ILE A 151 -1.61 21.14 33.93
N PHE A 152 -2.56 20.48 33.27
CA PHE A 152 -3.68 21.16 32.61
C PHE A 152 -4.84 21.46 33.58
N GLU A 153 -5.72 20.50 33.87
CA GLU A 153 -6.95 20.74 34.65
C GLU A 153 -6.91 20.22 36.09
N ASN A 154 -6.40 18.99 36.31
CA ASN A 154 -6.49 18.31 37.61
C ASN A 154 -5.13 18.18 38.31
N THR A 155 -5.11 18.40 39.62
CA THR A 155 -3.97 18.07 40.49
C THR A 155 -3.68 16.57 40.42
N THR A 156 -2.42 16.19 40.21
CA THR A 156 -2.02 14.78 40.08
C THR A 156 -0.67 14.47 40.74
N LYS A 157 -0.51 13.23 41.18
CA LYS A 157 0.77 12.66 41.67
C LYS A 157 1.49 11.81 40.62
N GLN A 158 0.86 11.57 39.47
CA GLN A 158 1.33 10.60 38.48
C GLN A 158 1.75 11.28 37.18
N ILE A 159 2.90 10.84 36.64
CA ILE A 159 3.34 11.10 35.28
C ILE A 159 3.20 9.78 34.50
N ILE A 160 2.56 9.81 33.35
CA ILE A 160 2.53 8.69 32.40
C ILE A 160 3.15 9.16 31.07
N ILE A 161 4.12 8.39 30.57
CA ILE A 161 4.73 8.57 29.25
C ILE A 161 4.91 7.21 28.57
N HIS A 162 4.92 7.19 27.24
CA HIS A 162 5.20 5.98 26.46
C HIS A 162 6.69 5.61 26.53
N SER A 163 6.98 4.31 26.63
CA SER A 163 8.33 3.73 26.52
C SER A 163 8.23 2.26 26.10
N ALA A 164 8.98 1.85 25.08
CA ALA A 164 8.96 0.47 24.59
C ALA A 164 10.35 0.00 24.16
N GLY A 165 10.85 -1.08 24.77
CA GLY A 165 12.16 -1.67 24.43
C GLY A 165 13.39 -0.90 24.93
N LEU A 166 13.21 0.08 25.82
CA LEU A 166 14.29 0.88 26.40
C LEU A 166 14.67 0.39 27.80
N ARG A 167 15.98 0.38 28.10
CA ARG A 167 16.55 0.17 29.43
C ARG A 167 16.73 1.52 30.11
N ILE A 168 15.81 1.94 30.99
CA ILE A 168 15.91 3.25 31.68
C ILE A 168 16.59 3.11 33.04
N ASP A 169 17.52 4.01 33.33
CA ASP A 169 18.08 4.20 34.67
C ASP A 169 17.06 4.90 35.58
N LYS A 170 16.36 4.08 36.36
CA LYS A 170 15.40 4.53 37.39
C LYS A 170 16.04 5.39 38.49
N THR A 171 17.36 5.26 38.71
CA THR A 171 18.10 5.98 39.77
C THR A 171 18.56 7.37 39.31
N TYR A 172 18.83 7.53 38.01
CA TYR A 172 19.09 8.83 37.39
C TYR A 172 17.81 9.67 37.23
N THR A 173 16.64 9.02 37.19
CA THR A 173 15.36 9.67 36.90
C THR A 173 14.99 10.72 37.96
N LYS A 174 14.80 11.98 37.52
CA LYS A 174 14.48 13.13 38.37
C LYS A 174 13.25 13.86 37.86
N VAL A 175 12.40 14.30 38.78
CA VAL A 175 11.29 15.22 38.49
C VAL A 175 11.54 16.52 39.24
N GLN A 176 11.36 17.66 38.58
CA GLN A 176 11.64 19.00 39.12
C GLN A 176 10.49 19.97 38.82
N ASP A 177 10.27 20.93 39.70
CA ASP A 177 9.32 22.03 39.47
C ASP A 177 9.90 23.22 38.69
N ASP A 178 9.08 24.26 38.52
CA ASP A 178 9.41 25.55 37.88
C ASP A 178 10.67 26.23 38.43
N LYS A 179 11.03 25.93 39.68
CA LYS A 179 12.19 26.49 40.41
C LYS A 179 13.37 25.52 40.47
N GLY A 180 13.30 24.40 39.75
CA GLY A 180 14.34 23.37 39.73
C GLY A 180 14.45 22.58 41.03
N ARG A 181 13.40 22.56 41.86
CA ARG A 181 13.38 21.80 43.13
C ARG A 181 12.94 20.37 42.86
N ASP A 182 13.74 19.40 43.34
CA ASP A 182 13.49 17.97 43.12
C ASP A 182 12.22 17.49 43.85
N ILE A 183 11.28 16.93 43.11
CA ILE A 183 10.08 16.27 43.62
C ILE A 183 10.41 14.79 43.86
N LYS A 184 10.20 14.31 45.09
CA LYS A 184 10.53 12.93 45.46
C LYS A 184 9.59 11.95 44.77
N ILE A 185 10.17 11.09 43.93
CA ILE A 185 9.49 9.94 43.34
C ILE A 185 9.12 8.94 44.45
N ALA A 186 7.94 8.33 44.33
CA ALA A 186 7.41 7.28 45.19
C ALA A 186 7.68 5.89 44.60
N ASP A 187 7.34 5.68 43.32
CA ASP A 187 7.51 4.43 42.58
C ASP A 187 7.63 4.67 41.06
N GLN A 188 8.10 3.67 40.31
CA GLN A 188 8.30 3.69 38.86
C GLN A 188 7.96 2.32 38.25
N VAL A 189 6.83 2.20 37.55
CA VAL A 189 6.30 0.93 37.04
C VAL A 189 6.22 0.94 35.50
N TYR A 190 6.49 -0.20 34.86
CA TYR A 190 6.24 -0.39 33.43
C TYR A 190 4.96 -1.19 33.21
N ASP A 191 4.08 -0.66 32.38
CA ASP A 191 2.91 -1.34 31.84
C ASP A 191 3.27 -1.78 30.41
N VAL A 192 3.66 -3.04 30.26
CA VAL A 192 4.21 -3.58 29.00
C VAL A 192 3.15 -3.65 27.90
N GLU A 193 1.89 -3.85 28.27
CA GLU A 193 0.77 -3.96 27.32
C GLU A 193 0.38 -2.59 26.76
N ARG A 194 0.24 -1.56 27.62
CA ARG A 194 -0.02 -0.18 27.19
C ARG A 194 1.24 0.54 26.68
N GLN A 195 2.42 -0.08 26.86
CA GLN A 195 3.74 0.53 26.60
C GLN A 195 3.96 1.81 27.40
N TRP A 196 3.47 1.86 28.64
CA TRP A 196 3.61 3.02 29.51
C TRP A 196 4.71 2.84 30.55
N TRP A 197 5.39 3.93 30.87
CA TRP A 197 6.13 4.10 32.10
C TRP A 197 5.33 5.05 33.00
N ARG A 198 4.91 4.54 34.15
CA ARG A 198 4.16 5.27 35.18
C ARG A 198 5.14 5.67 36.29
N ILE A 199 5.25 6.96 36.57
CA ILE A 199 6.05 7.51 37.68
C ILE A 199 5.10 8.11 38.70
N GLU A 200 5.11 7.60 39.92
CA GLU A 200 4.29 8.10 41.03
C GLU A 200 5.13 9.02 41.92
N LEU A 201 4.56 10.12 42.44
CA LEU A 201 5.26 11.15 43.21
C LEU A 201 4.73 11.23 44.65
N LYS A 202 5.62 11.58 45.59
CA LYS A 202 5.26 11.79 47.01
C LYS A 202 4.58 13.13 47.28
N SER A 203 4.54 14.03 46.29
CA SER A 203 3.93 15.36 46.35
C SER A 203 3.10 15.61 45.10
N GLU A 204 2.11 16.50 45.21
CA GLU A 204 1.19 16.81 44.13
C GLU A 204 1.78 17.84 43.15
N MET A 205 1.51 17.63 41.88
CA MET A 205 1.70 18.61 40.81
C MET A 205 0.36 19.31 40.56
N HIS A 206 0.35 20.63 40.56
CA HIS A 206 -0.89 21.43 40.53
C HIS A 206 -1.15 22.07 39.16
N PRO A 207 -2.42 22.27 38.76
CA PRO A 207 -2.80 22.91 37.49
C PRO A 207 -2.11 24.24 37.21
N ASN A 208 -1.80 24.49 35.94
CA ASN A 208 -1.08 25.65 35.40
C ASN A 208 0.39 25.81 35.86
N ASN A 209 0.92 24.94 36.73
CA ASN A 209 2.34 24.92 37.04
C ASN A 209 3.14 24.10 36.01
N ASN A 210 4.39 24.51 35.81
CA ASN A 210 5.35 23.84 34.94
C ASN A 210 6.28 22.91 35.74
N TYR A 211 6.63 21.79 35.12
CA TYR A 211 7.47 20.74 35.67
C TYR A 211 8.39 20.18 34.58
N SER A 212 9.42 19.43 34.99
CA SER A 212 10.23 18.65 34.06
C SER A 212 10.59 17.27 34.63
N ILE A 213 10.73 16.29 33.75
CA ILE A 213 11.25 14.96 34.07
C ILE A 213 12.47 14.65 33.19
N GLU A 214 13.58 14.29 33.83
CA GLU A 214 14.88 14.01 33.21
C GLU A 214 15.31 12.57 33.53
N HIS A 215 15.76 11.82 32.52
CA HIS A 215 16.05 10.39 32.65
C HIS A 215 17.13 9.94 31.65
N LYS A 216 18.00 9.00 32.06
CA LYS A 216 18.97 8.32 31.19
C LYS A 216 18.44 6.94 30.79
N PHE A 217 18.69 6.53 29.55
CA PHE A 217 18.28 5.24 29.01
C PHE A 217 19.27 4.69 27.97
N GLU A 218 19.08 3.42 27.62
CA GLU A 218 19.69 2.76 26.47
C GLU A 218 18.62 2.06 25.62
N GLY A 219 18.94 1.83 24.35
CA GLY A 219 18.18 0.95 23.45
C GLY A 219 19.11 0.29 22.43
N ASP A 220 18.63 -0.76 21.77
CA ASP A 220 19.44 -1.56 20.84
C ASP A 220 19.19 -1.16 19.39
N LEU A 221 20.25 -0.98 18.60
CA LEU A 221 20.15 -0.59 17.18
C LEU A 221 19.83 -1.81 16.31
N THR A 222 18.58 -2.28 16.42
CA THR A 222 18.07 -3.45 15.68
C THR A 222 17.92 -3.19 14.17
N ASP A 223 17.74 -4.25 13.39
CA ASP A 223 17.34 -4.22 11.98
C ASP A 223 15.81 -4.27 11.78
N GLY A 224 15.02 -3.95 12.82
CA GLY A 224 13.55 -3.97 12.80
C GLY A 224 12.86 -2.88 11.97
N LEU A 225 13.61 -1.92 11.40
CA LEU A 225 13.11 -0.83 10.56
C LEU A 225 12.05 0.08 11.22
N ALA A 226 12.11 0.21 12.55
CA ALA A 226 11.22 1.01 13.41
C ALA A 226 11.98 1.48 14.66
N GLY A 227 11.57 2.63 15.23
CA GLY A 227 12.31 3.28 16.32
C GLY A 227 13.62 3.90 15.82
N PHE A 228 14.66 3.87 16.65
CA PHE A 228 16.03 4.21 16.24
C PHE A 228 16.78 2.91 15.93
N TYR A 229 17.13 2.71 14.67
CA TYR A 229 17.49 1.40 14.11
C TYR A 229 18.73 1.49 13.19
N ARG A 230 19.32 0.35 12.84
CA ARG A 230 20.48 0.28 11.90
C ARG A 230 20.05 -0.04 10.47
N SER A 231 20.68 0.62 9.50
CA SER A 231 20.70 0.19 8.09
C SER A 231 22.15 -0.07 7.65
N LYS A 232 22.33 -0.86 6.58
CA LYS A 232 23.64 -1.25 6.06
C LYS A 232 23.72 -1.25 4.52
N TYR A 233 24.87 -0.87 4.01
CA TYR A 233 25.19 -0.99 2.58
C TYR A 233 26.61 -1.50 2.36
N PHE A 234 26.91 -1.96 1.15
CA PHE A 234 28.24 -2.42 0.77
C PHE A 234 28.98 -1.32 0.01
N ASP A 235 30.08 -0.83 0.57
CA ASP A 235 30.95 0.16 -0.05
C ASP A 235 31.92 -0.54 -1.00
N LYS A 236 31.68 -0.41 -2.32
CA LYS A 236 32.55 -0.99 -3.35
C LYS A 236 33.99 -0.47 -3.29
N LYS A 237 34.22 0.75 -2.81
CA LYS A 237 35.56 1.36 -2.83
C LYS A 237 36.45 0.79 -1.72
N THR A 238 35.87 0.38 -0.59
CA THR A 238 36.60 -0.28 0.50
C THR A 238 36.36 -1.79 0.59
N GLN A 239 35.40 -2.33 -0.17
CA GLN A 239 34.95 -3.74 -0.09
C GLN A 239 34.42 -4.13 1.30
N MET A 240 33.82 -3.17 2.03
CA MET A 240 33.31 -3.38 3.40
C MET A 240 31.81 -3.08 3.50
N THR A 241 31.15 -3.74 4.46
CA THR A 241 29.82 -3.31 4.91
C THR A 241 29.95 -2.04 5.74
N ARG A 242 29.22 -0.99 5.34
CA ARG A 242 29.02 0.25 6.09
C ARG A 242 27.71 0.18 6.86
N TYR A 243 27.66 0.86 8.00
CA TYR A 243 26.49 0.96 8.86
C TYR A 243 26.11 2.42 9.08
N LEU A 244 24.81 2.66 9.26
CA LEU A 244 24.25 3.94 9.68
C LEU A 244 23.16 3.70 10.72
N ALA A 245 23.00 4.63 11.66
CA ALA A 245 21.85 4.69 12.57
C ALA A 245 20.84 5.71 12.03
N THR A 246 19.56 5.35 11.99
CA THR A 246 18.47 6.15 11.40
C THR A 246 17.14 5.87 12.09
N THR A 247 16.15 6.74 11.91
CA THR A 247 14.86 6.71 12.61
C THR A 247 13.68 6.39 11.69
N GLN A 248 12.67 5.70 12.23
CA GLN A 248 11.31 5.61 11.70
C GLN A 248 10.33 5.58 12.88
N PHE A 249 9.53 6.63 13.06
CA PHE A 249 8.66 6.78 14.25
C PHE A 249 7.15 6.73 13.98
N GLN A 250 6.71 6.94 12.73
CA GLN A 250 5.29 6.81 12.38
C GLN A 250 4.87 5.33 12.42
N PRO A 251 3.74 4.98 13.07
CA PRO A 251 2.82 5.87 13.80
C PRO A 251 3.17 6.08 15.28
N THR A 252 3.80 5.11 15.94
CA THR A 252 3.93 5.08 17.42
C THR A 252 5.25 4.46 17.89
N ASP A 253 6.37 4.81 17.25
CA ASP A 253 7.68 4.21 17.56
C ASP A 253 8.74 5.22 18.05
N ALA A 254 8.40 6.50 18.25
CA ALA A 254 9.29 7.46 18.92
C ALA A 254 9.59 7.01 20.37
N ARG A 255 8.60 6.39 21.02
CA ARG A 255 8.71 5.67 22.31
C ARG A 255 9.77 4.57 22.38
N ARG A 256 10.33 4.13 21.24
CA ARG A 256 11.45 3.18 21.16
C ARG A 256 12.83 3.84 21.08
N ALA A 257 12.88 5.14 20.87
CA ALA A 257 14.13 5.91 20.81
C ALA A 257 14.33 6.78 22.05
N PHE A 258 13.24 7.27 22.66
CA PHE A 258 13.27 7.98 23.95
C PHE A 258 11.86 7.95 24.59
N PRO A 259 11.75 7.95 25.94
CA PRO A 259 10.47 8.04 26.62
C PRO A 259 9.79 9.40 26.40
N CYS A 260 8.52 9.40 25.97
CA CYS A 260 7.81 10.61 25.54
C CYS A 260 6.29 10.45 25.54
N GLN A 261 5.53 11.55 25.40
CA GLN A 261 4.08 11.47 25.18
C GLN A 261 3.76 11.23 23.71
N ASP A 262 4.00 9.99 23.28
CA ASP A 262 3.96 9.57 21.88
C ASP A 262 2.53 9.44 21.31
N GLU A 263 1.85 10.58 21.16
CA GLU A 263 0.56 10.77 20.48
C GLU A 263 0.59 12.05 19.62
N PRO A 264 -0.07 12.09 18.43
CA PRO A 264 0.05 13.21 17.49
C PRO A 264 -0.40 14.55 18.06
N ALA A 265 -1.40 14.59 18.94
CA ALA A 265 -1.89 15.81 19.60
C ALA A 265 -0.94 16.42 20.64
N LYS A 266 -0.02 15.63 21.23
CA LYS A 266 0.88 16.07 22.31
C LYS A 266 2.11 16.81 21.74
N LYS A 267 1.88 17.77 20.82
CA LYS A 267 2.93 18.52 20.12
C LYS A 267 3.80 19.35 21.07
N ALA A 268 5.12 19.36 20.84
CA ALA A 268 6.12 20.12 21.59
C ALA A 268 7.23 20.67 20.67
N THR A 269 8.12 21.52 21.17
CA THR A 269 9.40 21.83 20.49
C THR A 269 10.52 20.91 20.96
N PHE A 270 11.54 20.69 20.14
CA PHE A 270 12.60 19.72 20.41
C PHE A 270 13.99 20.30 20.16
N ASN A 271 14.90 20.12 21.12
CA ASN A 271 16.33 20.40 20.98
C ASN A 271 17.09 19.07 20.94
N ILE A 272 17.60 18.73 19.76
CA ILE A 272 18.31 17.48 19.50
C ILE A 272 19.83 17.69 19.62
N THR A 273 20.52 16.75 20.24
CA THR A 273 21.98 16.67 20.30
C THR A 273 22.44 15.25 19.99
N LEU A 274 23.30 15.08 18.98
CA LEU A 274 23.80 13.78 18.54
C LEU A 274 25.32 13.70 18.74
N ILE A 275 25.80 12.61 19.34
CA ILE A 275 27.24 12.31 19.42
C ILE A 275 27.61 11.29 18.34
N LYS A 276 28.55 11.67 17.47
CA LYS A 276 29.07 10.88 16.34
C LYS A 276 30.59 10.71 16.44
N LYS A 277 31.15 9.69 15.79
CA LYS A 277 32.60 9.65 15.50
C LYS A 277 32.96 10.59 14.35
N LYS A 278 34.18 11.12 14.38
CA LYS A 278 34.82 11.85 13.27
C LYS A 278 34.72 11.05 11.96
N GLY A 279 34.46 11.75 10.85
CA GLY A 279 34.24 11.13 9.53
C GLY A 279 32.77 10.83 9.23
N TYR A 280 31.91 10.76 10.26
CA TYR A 280 30.46 10.69 10.08
C TYR A 280 29.82 12.09 10.08
N THR A 281 28.66 12.16 9.44
CA THR A 281 27.70 13.26 9.46
C THR A 281 26.59 12.93 10.45
N ALA A 282 26.10 13.94 11.16
CA ALA A 282 24.89 13.85 11.98
C ALA A 282 23.82 14.77 11.38
N LEU A 283 22.60 14.27 11.22
CA LEU A 283 21.45 15.01 10.67
C LEU A 283 20.28 14.93 11.65
N SER A 284 19.45 15.99 11.70
CA SER A 284 18.14 15.99 12.37
C SER A 284 17.18 16.96 11.66
N ASN A 285 15.99 17.21 12.21
CA ASN A 285 14.93 18.01 11.58
C ASN A 285 15.36 19.42 11.17
N THR A 286 16.12 20.12 12.01
CA THR A 286 16.65 21.48 11.82
C THR A 286 18.12 21.48 11.39
N GLU A 287 18.68 22.64 11.05
CA GLU A 287 20.12 22.79 10.86
C GLU A 287 20.91 22.68 12.18
N SER A 288 22.17 22.23 12.08
CA SER A 288 23.12 22.28 13.19
C SER A 288 23.54 23.72 13.50
N TYR A 289 23.77 24.03 14.78
CA TYR A 289 24.24 25.34 15.23
C TYR A 289 25.58 25.29 15.98
N TYR A 290 26.04 24.10 16.39
CA TYR A 290 27.42 23.86 16.80
C TYR A 290 27.85 22.42 16.49
N GLU A 291 29.14 22.23 16.24
CA GLU A 291 29.84 20.96 16.49
C GLU A 291 30.91 21.20 17.57
N ARG A 292 31.00 20.32 18.57
CA ARG A 292 31.96 20.37 19.66
C ARG A 292 32.71 19.05 19.75
N LYS A 293 34.04 19.08 19.64
CA LYS A 293 34.86 17.90 19.91
C LYS A 293 34.78 17.53 21.39
N LEU A 294 34.59 16.24 21.69
CA LEU A 294 34.66 15.66 23.03
C LEU A 294 36.04 14.98 23.22
N HIS A 295 36.08 13.86 23.95
CA HIS A 295 37.25 12.98 24.03
C HIS A 295 37.44 12.16 22.75
N ASP A 296 38.65 11.64 22.54
CA ASP A 296 39.07 10.83 21.39
C ASP A 296 38.73 11.47 20.02
N ASP A 297 37.96 10.77 19.19
CA ASP A 297 37.37 11.22 17.92
C ASP A 297 35.84 11.42 18.03
N TRP A 298 35.28 11.55 19.24
CA TRP A 298 33.87 11.84 19.41
C TRP A 298 33.58 13.34 19.21
N ILE A 299 32.48 13.63 18.53
CA ILE A 299 32.00 14.97 18.21
C ILE A 299 30.52 15.05 18.56
N GLU A 300 30.15 16.03 19.36
CA GLU A 300 28.78 16.39 19.70
C GLU A 300 28.26 17.43 18.71
N VAL A 301 27.07 17.21 18.14
CA VAL A 301 26.40 18.13 17.22
C VAL A 301 25.06 18.53 17.81
N GLY A 302 24.84 19.84 17.99
CA GLY A 302 23.55 20.39 18.41
C GLY A 302 22.78 20.98 17.25
N PHE A 303 21.48 20.70 17.21
CA PHE A 303 20.53 21.20 16.21
C PHE A 303 19.64 22.30 16.82
N LYS A 304 19.21 23.26 15.99
CA LYS A 304 18.33 24.35 16.46
C LYS A 304 16.99 23.79 16.95
N GLU A 305 16.30 24.55 17.79
CA GLU A 305 14.96 24.20 18.26
C GLU A 305 13.99 24.05 17.10
N THR A 306 13.24 22.94 17.08
CA THR A 306 12.18 22.72 16.08
C THR A 306 10.99 23.65 16.33
N PRO A 307 10.18 23.94 15.29
CA PRO A 307 8.81 24.36 15.49
C PRO A 307 8.03 23.34 16.34
N LYS A 308 6.87 23.76 16.87
CA LYS A 308 5.99 22.88 17.64
C LYS A 308 5.42 21.77 16.73
N MET A 309 5.78 20.53 17.01
CA MET A 309 5.55 19.37 16.15
C MET A 309 5.25 18.09 16.95
N SER A 310 4.78 17.05 16.29
CA SER A 310 4.43 15.75 16.90
C SER A 310 5.66 14.84 17.02
N THR A 311 5.68 13.94 18.01
CA THR A 311 6.81 13.00 18.26
C THR A 311 7.15 12.14 17.05
N TYR A 312 6.14 11.68 16.31
CA TYR A 312 6.29 10.79 15.16
C TYR A 312 7.06 11.40 13.97
N LEU A 313 7.22 12.73 13.96
CA LEU A 313 7.89 13.51 12.90
C LEU A 313 9.35 13.85 13.21
N LEU A 314 9.86 13.45 14.37
CA LEU A 314 11.28 13.58 14.68
C LEU A 314 12.10 12.65 13.81
N ALA A 315 13.25 13.14 13.35
CA ALA A 315 14.26 12.30 12.73
C ALA A 315 15.67 12.65 13.23
N PHE A 316 16.49 11.62 13.34
CA PHE A 316 17.93 11.78 13.54
C PHE A 316 18.71 10.63 12.92
N ILE A 317 19.80 10.97 12.23
CA ILE A 317 20.57 10.04 11.40
C ILE A 317 22.06 10.29 11.62
N VAL A 318 22.83 9.21 11.79
CA VAL A 318 24.30 9.24 11.80
C VAL A 318 24.82 8.29 10.72
N CYS A 319 25.48 8.85 9.71
CA CYS A 319 25.91 8.16 8.48
C CYS A 319 27.17 8.83 7.89
N ASP A 320 27.85 8.20 6.93
CA ASP A 320 29.03 8.75 6.23
C ASP A 320 28.69 9.35 4.85
N PHE A 321 27.41 9.64 4.61
CA PHE A 321 26.85 10.15 3.36
C PHE A 321 27.32 11.56 3.00
N ILE A 322 27.10 11.92 1.73
CA ILE A 322 27.33 13.24 1.15
C ILE A 322 26.05 13.74 0.47
N ASN A 323 25.99 15.04 0.13
CA ASN A 323 24.83 15.63 -0.54
C ASN A 323 25.20 16.49 -1.75
N LYS A 324 24.19 16.76 -2.58
CA LYS A 324 24.13 17.93 -3.48
C LYS A 324 23.01 18.86 -2.97
N SER A 325 23.18 20.17 -3.11
CA SER A 325 22.21 21.17 -2.63
C SER A 325 21.80 22.20 -3.69
N GLN A 326 20.63 22.80 -3.48
CA GLN A 326 20.14 23.99 -4.18
C GLN A 326 19.44 24.91 -3.16
N LYS A 327 19.14 26.15 -3.53
CA LYS A 327 18.25 27.02 -2.76
C LYS A 327 16.95 27.27 -3.50
N THR A 328 15.83 27.35 -2.79
CA THR A 328 14.57 27.84 -3.38
C THR A 328 14.61 29.35 -3.61
N LYS A 329 13.66 29.86 -4.39
CA LYS A 329 13.35 31.30 -4.50
C LYS A 329 13.22 32.03 -3.15
N ASN A 330 12.76 31.33 -2.10
CA ASN A 330 12.57 31.85 -0.74
C ASN A 330 13.80 31.64 0.17
N GLY A 331 14.92 31.13 -0.37
CA GLY A 331 16.19 30.99 0.32
C GLY A 331 16.41 29.69 1.10
N VAL A 332 15.39 28.82 1.17
CA VAL A 332 15.45 27.49 1.83
C VAL A 332 16.51 26.63 1.15
N GLU A 333 17.46 26.08 1.91
CA GLU A 333 18.45 25.13 1.36
C GLU A 333 17.86 23.71 1.29
N ILE A 334 17.55 23.25 0.08
CA ILE A 334 17.15 21.87 -0.18
C ILE A 334 18.38 21.03 -0.53
N ARG A 335 18.53 19.86 0.12
CA ARG A 335 19.70 18.99 -0.01
C ARG A 335 19.28 17.54 -0.18
N VAL A 336 19.91 16.82 -1.11
CA VAL A 336 19.68 15.38 -1.29
C VAL A 336 20.91 14.58 -0.90
N TRP A 337 20.76 13.73 0.13
CA TRP A 337 21.81 12.91 0.73
C TRP A 337 21.79 11.48 0.22
N ALA A 338 22.97 10.95 -0.10
CA ALA A 338 23.16 9.57 -0.52
C ALA A 338 24.55 9.05 -0.14
N ARG A 339 24.71 7.72 -0.17
CA ARG A 339 26.03 7.08 -0.17
C ARG A 339 26.91 7.58 -1.33
N ARG A 340 28.21 7.59 -1.11
CA ARG A 340 29.20 8.29 -1.97
C ARG A 340 29.24 7.79 -3.42
N ASP A 341 28.93 6.51 -3.65
CA ASP A 341 28.88 5.89 -5.00
C ASP A 341 27.49 5.98 -5.67
N ALA A 342 26.54 6.68 -5.05
CA ALA A 342 25.20 6.95 -5.58
C ALA A 342 24.87 8.44 -5.72
N ILE A 343 25.80 9.35 -5.38
CA ILE A 343 25.53 10.79 -5.33
C ILE A 343 25.19 11.40 -6.70
N ASP A 344 25.66 10.82 -7.80
CA ASP A 344 25.35 11.26 -9.17
C ASP A 344 23.99 10.77 -9.69
N LYS A 345 23.12 10.32 -8.78
CA LYS A 345 21.74 9.87 -9.05
C LYS A 345 20.68 10.77 -8.39
N VAL A 346 21.09 11.85 -7.73
CA VAL A 346 20.20 12.72 -6.94
C VAL A 346 19.72 13.96 -7.69
N ASP A 347 20.34 14.31 -8.82
CA ASP A 347 20.11 15.61 -9.47
C ASP A 347 18.67 15.80 -9.96
N PHE A 348 18.00 14.69 -10.36
CA PHE A 348 16.58 14.69 -10.73
C PHE A 348 15.66 15.00 -9.54
N SER A 349 15.85 14.33 -8.40
CA SER A 349 15.02 14.53 -7.20
C SER A 349 15.32 15.86 -6.51
N LEU A 350 16.55 16.36 -6.62
CA LEU A 350 16.95 17.69 -6.12
C LEU A 350 16.21 18.83 -6.84
N ASP A 351 16.24 18.85 -8.19
CA ASP A 351 15.53 19.90 -8.95
C ASP A 351 14.00 19.73 -8.90
N ALA A 352 13.48 18.49 -8.96
CA ALA A 352 12.06 18.23 -8.79
C ALA A 352 11.57 18.70 -7.41
N GLY A 353 12.26 18.30 -6.34
CA GLY A 353 11.92 18.69 -4.97
C GLY A 353 11.98 20.20 -4.75
N ARG A 354 12.98 20.91 -5.31
CA ARG A 354 13.04 22.37 -5.24
C ARG A 354 11.81 23.02 -5.89
N LYS A 355 11.48 22.62 -7.12
CA LYS A 355 10.34 23.17 -7.88
C LYS A 355 8.99 22.83 -7.23
N ILE A 356 8.85 21.65 -6.65
CA ILE A 356 7.64 21.22 -5.95
C ILE A 356 7.48 22.02 -4.65
N LEU A 357 8.54 22.22 -3.86
CA LEU A 357 8.47 23.03 -2.65
C LEU A 357 8.05 24.47 -2.98
N GLU A 358 8.71 25.08 -3.97
CA GLU A 358 8.37 26.41 -4.49
C GLU A 358 6.92 26.53 -4.98
N HIS A 359 6.36 25.45 -5.52
CA HIS A 359 4.96 25.40 -5.95
C HIS A 359 3.98 25.27 -4.78
N PHE A 360 4.26 24.43 -3.77
CA PHE A 360 3.39 24.28 -2.61
C PHE A 360 3.36 25.54 -1.72
N GLU A 361 4.47 26.27 -1.63
CA GLU A 361 4.50 27.60 -1.00
C GLU A 361 3.52 28.58 -1.69
N ASP A 362 3.48 28.59 -3.04
CA ASP A 362 2.55 29.42 -3.82
C ASP A 362 1.10 28.94 -3.72
N TYR A 363 0.88 27.61 -3.82
CA TYR A 363 -0.44 27.00 -3.88
C TYR A 363 -1.16 27.11 -2.53
N PHE A 364 -0.50 26.77 -1.43
CA PHE A 364 -1.10 26.91 -0.09
C PHE A 364 -1.04 28.34 0.46
N GLN A 365 -0.28 29.23 -0.17
CA GLN A 365 -0.04 30.63 0.24
C GLN A 365 0.52 30.74 1.67
N ILE A 366 1.40 29.81 2.02
CA ILE A 366 2.08 29.68 3.31
C ILE A 366 3.52 29.23 3.03
N PRO A 367 4.56 30.00 3.41
CA PRO A 367 5.95 29.62 3.17
C PRO A 367 6.35 28.38 3.98
N PHE A 368 7.38 27.67 3.52
CA PHE A 368 7.95 26.55 4.27
C PHE A 368 8.73 27.07 5.50
N PRO A 369 8.45 26.60 6.74
CA PRO A 369 8.88 27.29 7.95
C PRO A 369 10.30 26.95 8.47
N LEU A 370 11.07 26.14 7.74
CA LEU A 370 12.46 25.77 8.12
C LEU A 370 13.46 26.33 7.11
N ASN A 371 14.65 26.70 7.58
CA ASN A 371 15.72 27.26 6.72
C ASN A 371 16.33 26.22 5.76
N LYS A 372 16.07 24.92 5.98
CA LYS A 372 16.57 23.82 5.17
C LYS A 372 15.56 22.69 5.05
N LEU A 373 15.73 21.87 4.03
CA LEU A 373 15.01 20.62 3.80
C LEU A 373 16.00 19.54 3.32
N ASP A 374 16.22 18.52 4.14
CA ASP A 374 17.00 17.35 3.75
C ASP A 374 16.08 16.26 3.20
N MET A 375 16.50 15.62 2.11
CA MET A 375 15.91 14.40 1.55
C MET A 375 17.00 13.32 1.51
N ILE A 376 16.80 12.14 2.08
CA ILE A 376 17.88 11.13 2.22
C ILE A 376 17.47 9.73 1.71
N ALA A 377 18.34 9.13 0.88
CA ALA A 377 18.17 7.80 0.33
C ALA A 377 18.72 6.72 1.29
N VAL A 378 17.84 6.10 2.08
CA VAL A 378 18.16 5.06 3.07
C VAL A 378 18.19 3.67 2.38
N PRO A 379 19.24 2.84 2.60
CA PRO A 379 19.38 1.51 1.97
C PRO A 379 18.35 0.46 2.43
N ASP A 380 18.06 0.41 3.74
CA ASP A 380 17.05 -0.46 4.33
C ASP A 380 16.03 0.40 5.08
N PHE A 381 14.82 0.47 4.54
CA PHE A 381 13.73 1.32 5.02
C PHE A 381 12.41 0.59 4.81
N SER A 382 11.48 0.68 5.77
CA SER A 382 10.26 -0.13 5.82
C SER A 382 9.15 0.42 4.90
N ALA A 383 8.82 1.71 5.05
CA ALA A 383 7.84 2.41 4.22
C ALA A 383 8.38 2.74 2.81
N GLY A 384 7.68 3.59 2.04
CA GLY A 384 8.16 4.09 0.74
C GLY A 384 9.10 5.28 0.91
N ALA A 385 8.60 6.29 1.60
CA ALA A 385 9.31 7.38 2.24
C ALA A 385 8.59 7.73 3.57
N MET A 386 8.93 8.83 4.23
CA MET A 386 8.36 9.29 5.51
C MET A 386 8.67 10.78 5.72
N GLU A 387 7.67 11.56 6.15
CA GLU A 387 7.61 13.00 5.94
C GLU A 387 8.42 13.88 6.91
N ASN A 388 9.28 13.27 7.75
CA ASN A 388 9.85 13.87 8.97
C ASN A 388 10.31 15.33 8.75
N TRP A 389 9.81 16.26 9.56
CA TRP A 389 9.83 17.69 9.21
C TRP A 389 11.25 18.20 8.96
N GLY A 390 11.58 18.53 7.70
CA GLY A 390 12.92 18.98 7.30
C GLY A 390 14.01 17.90 7.16
N LEU A 391 13.71 16.61 7.38
CA LEU A 391 14.62 15.46 7.16
C LEU A 391 13.84 14.23 6.65
N VAL A 392 13.35 14.34 5.42
CA VAL A 392 12.50 13.34 4.77
C VAL A 392 13.34 12.12 4.36
N THR A 393 12.94 10.93 4.80
CA THR A 393 13.64 9.65 4.54
C THR A 393 12.97 8.86 3.43
N TYR A 394 13.72 8.35 2.46
CA TYR A 394 13.23 7.61 1.30
C TYR A 394 13.96 6.26 1.16
N ARG A 395 13.35 5.27 0.49
CA ARG A 395 14.14 4.16 -0.11
C ARG A 395 15.03 4.68 -1.24
N GLU A 396 16.17 4.02 -1.48
CA GLU A 396 17.00 4.31 -2.68
C GLU A 396 16.19 4.29 -3.99
N THR A 397 15.24 3.35 -4.13
CA THR A 397 14.38 3.20 -5.32
C THR A 397 13.27 4.25 -5.47
N THR A 398 13.10 5.14 -4.49
CA THR A 398 12.10 6.23 -4.52
C THR A 398 12.71 7.62 -4.49
N LEU A 399 14.05 7.75 -4.46
CA LEU A 399 14.75 9.04 -4.53
C LEU A 399 15.86 9.09 -5.61
N LEU A 400 16.48 7.97 -5.97
CA LEU A 400 17.61 7.93 -6.91
C LEU A 400 17.17 7.61 -8.35
N VAL A 401 17.72 8.33 -9.32
CA VAL A 401 17.48 8.13 -10.77
C VAL A 401 18.80 8.01 -11.52
N ASP A 402 18.93 6.98 -12.34
CA ASP A 402 20.08 6.77 -13.25
C ASP A 402 19.63 6.52 -14.70
N GLU A 403 20.57 6.36 -15.63
CA GLU A 403 20.28 6.06 -17.05
C GLU A 403 19.44 4.78 -17.25
N ARG A 404 19.53 3.81 -16.33
CA ARG A 404 18.81 2.52 -16.39
C ARG A 404 17.39 2.62 -15.84
N SER A 405 17.03 3.78 -15.30
CA SER A 405 15.74 4.05 -14.66
C SER A 405 14.70 4.43 -15.71
N ALA A 406 13.65 3.60 -15.78
CA ALA A 406 12.53 3.71 -16.69
C ALA A 406 11.79 5.04 -16.53
N THR A 407 11.00 5.41 -17.54
CA THR A 407 10.05 6.54 -17.47
C THR A 407 9.11 6.40 -16.26
N SER A 408 8.73 5.16 -15.91
CA SER A 408 7.92 4.86 -14.71
C SER A 408 8.68 4.96 -13.39
N ASN A 409 9.99 4.71 -13.38
CA ASN A 409 10.82 5.01 -12.20
C ASN A 409 10.88 6.53 -11.97
N LYS A 410 11.03 7.32 -13.04
CA LYS A 410 11.11 8.79 -12.97
C LYS A 410 9.78 9.41 -12.51
N GLN A 411 8.64 8.93 -13.00
CA GLN A 411 7.33 9.33 -12.45
C GLN A 411 7.25 9.01 -10.97
N ARG A 412 7.56 7.77 -10.57
CA ARG A 412 7.44 7.34 -9.16
C ARG A 412 8.31 8.16 -8.21
N VAL A 413 9.53 8.53 -8.61
CA VAL A 413 10.39 9.41 -7.80
C VAL A 413 9.79 10.81 -7.68
N ALA A 414 9.32 11.41 -8.77
CA ALA A 414 8.71 12.75 -8.73
C ALA A 414 7.40 12.77 -7.91
N VAL A 415 6.57 11.74 -8.04
CA VAL A 415 5.31 11.59 -7.28
C VAL A 415 5.58 11.42 -5.79
N ILE A 416 6.48 10.52 -5.39
CA ILE A 416 6.76 10.30 -3.96
C ILE A 416 7.44 11.54 -3.37
N VAL A 417 8.39 12.19 -4.06
CA VAL A 417 8.90 13.49 -3.61
C VAL A 417 7.75 14.50 -3.44
N SER A 418 6.78 14.54 -4.38
CA SER A 418 5.63 15.44 -4.24
C SER A 418 4.65 15.07 -3.12
N HIS A 419 4.61 13.82 -2.68
CA HIS A 419 3.85 13.36 -1.52
C HIS A 419 4.48 13.87 -0.22
N GLU A 420 5.76 13.55 -0.02
CA GLU A 420 6.51 13.95 1.19
C GLU A 420 6.60 15.48 1.37
N LEU A 421 6.67 16.22 0.26
CA LEU A 421 6.70 17.69 0.31
C LEU A 421 5.33 18.31 0.55
N ALA A 422 4.23 17.62 0.23
CA ALA A 422 2.88 18.06 0.60
C ALA A 422 2.62 17.94 2.12
N HIS A 423 3.13 16.87 2.73
CA HIS A 423 3.01 16.62 4.16
C HIS A 423 3.65 17.70 5.05
N GLN A 424 4.59 18.48 4.51
CA GLN A 424 5.17 19.64 5.20
C GLN A 424 4.09 20.68 5.59
N TRP A 425 2.93 20.66 4.93
CA TRP A 425 1.69 21.32 5.34
C TRP A 425 0.66 20.34 5.94
N PHE A 426 0.41 19.19 5.29
CA PHE A 426 -0.61 18.19 5.66
C PHE A 426 -0.01 17.00 6.43
N GLY A 427 0.26 17.22 7.71
CA GLY A 427 0.93 16.27 8.60
C GLY A 427 1.82 17.01 9.57
N ASN A 428 2.65 17.91 9.06
CA ASN A 428 3.67 18.59 9.86
C ASN A 428 3.12 19.89 10.46
N LEU A 429 2.76 20.86 9.60
CA LEU A 429 2.21 22.15 10.02
C LEU A 429 0.86 21.98 10.73
N VAL A 430 -0.08 21.26 10.10
CA VAL A 430 -1.34 20.82 10.72
C VAL A 430 -1.37 19.30 10.72
N THR A 431 -1.67 18.70 11.87
CA THR A 431 -1.71 17.23 12.06
C THR A 431 -3.13 16.82 12.50
N PRO A 432 -3.63 15.63 12.16
CA PRO A 432 -4.86 15.12 12.76
C PRO A 432 -4.72 15.01 14.29
N ALA A 433 -5.79 15.32 15.00
CA ALA A 433 -5.82 15.24 16.47
C ALA A 433 -5.66 13.80 16.98
N TRP A 434 -6.09 12.82 16.20
CA TRP A 434 -5.84 11.40 16.42
C TRP A 434 -5.88 10.64 15.09
N TRP A 435 -5.39 9.40 15.10
CA TRP A 435 -5.18 8.60 13.88
C TRP A 435 -6.47 8.19 13.16
N ASP A 436 -7.64 8.32 13.79
CA ASP A 436 -8.94 8.11 13.13
C ASP A 436 -9.24 9.11 12.01
N ASP A 437 -8.55 10.26 12.00
CA ASP A 437 -8.53 11.25 10.91
C ASP A 437 -7.21 11.24 10.09
N LEU A 438 -6.45 10.13 10.08
CA LEU A 438 -5.20 9.95 9.30
C LEU A 438 -5.32 10.40 7.84
N TRP A 439 -6.48 10.20 7.20
CA TRP A 439 -6.75 10.62 5.83
C TRP A 439 -6.60 12.15 5.58
N LEU A 440 -6.61 12.98 6.63
CA LEU A 440 -6.30 14.41 6.52
C LEU A 440 -4.83 14.70 6.18
N ASN A 441 -3.92 13.75 6.46
CA ASN A 441 -2.57 13.73 5.94
C ASN A 441 -2.55 13.03 4.57
N GLU A 442 -2.72 11.70 4.60
CA GLU A 442 -2.42 10.80 3.49
C GLU A 442 -3.29 11.08 2.26
N GLY A 443 -4.58 11.37 2.47
CA GLY A 443 -5.52 11.69 1.40
C GLY A 443 -5.28 13.07 0.79
N PHE A 444 -4.79 14.04 1.56
CA PHE A 444 -4.39 15.33 1.01
C PHE A 444 -3.07 15.24 0.24
N ALA A 445 -2.06 14.56 0.80
CA ALA A 445 -0.79 14.31 0.13
C ALA A 445 -1.01 13.53 -1.19
N SER A 446 -1.75 12.42 -1.17
CA SER A 446 -2.12 11.67 -2.38
C SER A 446 -3.06 12.39 -3.35
N TYR A 447 -3.71 13.49 -2.95
CA TYR A 447 -4.38 14.35 -3.91
C TYR A 447 -3.41 15.34 -4.58
N VAL A 448 -2.59 16.04 -3.79
CA VAL A 448 -1.76 17.13 -4.32
C VAL A 448 -0.42 16.67 -4.91
N GLU A 449 0.03 15.44 -4.66
CA GLU A 449 1.22 14.86 -5.30
C GLU A 449 1.10 14.93 -6.84
N TYR A 450 -0.09 14.63 -7.36
CA TYR A 450 -0.37 14.70 -8.79
C TYR A 450 -0.38 16.15 -9.29
N LEU A 451 -0.84 17.11 -8.49
CA LEU A 451 -0.83 18.53 -8.86
C LEU A 451 0.60 19.09 -8.90
N GLY A 452 1.44 18.71 -7.93
CA GLY A 452 2.84 19.11 -7.90
C GLY A 452 3.64 18.58 -9.09
N VAL A 453 3.45 17.31 -9.43
CA VAL A 453 4.09 16.71 -10.62
C VAL A 453 3.52 17.27 -11.93
N ASP A 454 2.20 17.47 -12.04
CA ASP A 454 1.55 18.12 -13.22
C ASP A 454 2.07 19.56 -13.43
N LYS A 455 2.35 20.29 -12.35
CA LYS A 455 2.89 21.66 -12.41
C LYS A 455 4.33 21.70 -12.94
N ILE A 456 5.18 20.73 -12.57
CA ILE A 456 6.60 20.72 -12.97
C ILE A 456 6.86 19.93 -14.26
N PHE A 457 5.97 19.00 -14.63
CA PHE A 457 6.02 18.18 -15.83
C PHE A 457 4.63 18.10 -16.53
N PRO A 458 4.13 19.20 -17.13
CA PRO A 458 2.77 19.27 -17.68
C PRO A 458 2.48 18.25 -18.79
N ASP A 459 3.48 17.87 -19.59
CA ASP A 459 3.34 16.85 -20.65
C ASP A 459 3.20 15.41 -20.13
N TRP A 460 3.16 15.20 -18.81
CA TRP A 460 3.01 13.87 -18.21
C TRP A 460 1.56 13.39 -18.08
N GLY A 461 0.58 14.31 -18.12
CA GLY A 461 -0.85 13.95 -18.02
C GLY A 461 -1.24 13.40 -16.64
N MET A 462 -0.58 13.87 -15.57
CA MET A 462 -0.74 13.34 -14.21
C MET A 462 -2.19 13.39 -13.71
N LYS A 463 -2.94 14.45 -14.05
CA LYS A 463 -4.38 14.55 -13.75
C LYS A 463 -5.22 13.39 -14.28
N GLY A 464 -4.82 12.78 -15.40
CA GLY A 464 -5.45 11.58 -15.95
C GLY A 464 -4.97 10.31 -15.26
N LEU A 465 -3.66 10.23 -14.96
CA LEU A 465 -3.08 9.09 -14.23
C LEU A 465 -3.70 8.91 -12.84
N PHE A 466 -3.97 10.00 -12.09
CA PHE A 466 -4.70 9.94 -10.81
C PHE A 466 -5.98 9.09 -10.86
N ILE A 467 -6.77 9.24 -11.94
CA ILE A 467 -8.04 8.53 -12.10
C ILE A 467 -7.79 7.02 -12.22
N ILE A 468 -6.79 6.64 -13.00
CA ILE A 468 -6.55 5.24 -13.35
C ILE A 468 -5.71 4.53 -12.29
N GLU A 469 -4.73 5.22 -11.68
CA GLU A 469 -3.77 4.61 -10.77
C GLU A 469 -4.25 4.60 -9.30
N ASP A 470 -5.08 5.57 -8.88
CA ASP A 470 -5.65 5.62 -7.53
C ASP A 470 -7.18 5.47 -7.50
N LEU A 471 -7.95 6.36 -8.15
CA LEU A 471 -9.42 6.40 -8.00
C LEU A 471 -10.09 5.07 -8.40
N GLN A 472 -9.78 4.54 -9.59
CA GLN A 472 -10.29 3.25 -10.03
C GLN A 472 -9.68 2.06 -9.28
N ASP A 473 -8.46 2.19 -8.76
CA ASP A 473 -7.79 1.09 -8.07
C ASP A 473 -8.32 0.90 -6.64
N VAL A 474 -8.62 1.99 -5.93
CA VAL A 474 -9.26 1.91 -4.60
C VAL A 474 -10.71 1.45 -4.68
N MET A 475 -11.44 1.76 -5.75
CA MET A 475 -12.78 1.22 -6.01
C MET A 475 -12.82 -0.31 -6.07
N ARG A 476 -11.69 -1.01 -6.32
CA ARG A 476 -11.62 -2.47 -6.16
C ARG A 476 -11.73 -2.88 -4.70
N PHE A 477 -10.99 -2.23 -3.81
CA PHE A 477 -10.87 -2.59 -2.39
C PHE A 477 -12.11 -2.18 -1.58
N ASP A 478 -12.63 -0.97 -1.85
CA ASP A 478 -13.82 -0.41 -1.17
C ASP A 478 -15.14 -1.09 -1.62
N GLY A 479 -15.11 -1.87 -2.70
CA GLY A 479 -16.22 -2.72 -3.17
C GLY A 479 -16.40 -4.04 -2.40
N PHE A 480 -15.77 -4.22 -1.25
CA PHE A 480 -15.91 -5.41 -0.40
C PHE A 480 -16.71 -5.10 0.89
N LYS A 481 -17.15 -6.13 1.63
CA LYS A 481 -17.91 -5.91 2.87
C LYS A 481 -16.95 -5.59 4.01
N ASN A 482 -15.85 -6.35 4.10
CA ASN A 482 -14.74 -6.17 5.04
C ASN A 482 -13.78 -4.99 4.68
N SER A 483 -14.30 -3.95 4.04
CA SER A 483 -13.61 -2.66 3.90
C SER A 483 -14.06 -1.69 5.02
N HIS A 484 -13.48 -0.49 5.11
CA HIS A 484 -13.82 0.48 6.15
C HIS A 484 -14.17 1.89 5.61
N SER A 485 -14.74 2.70 6.49
CA SER A 485 -14.92 4.14 6.33
C SER A 485 -13.57 4.86 6.25
N ILE A 486 -13.54 6.08 5.70
CA ILE A 486 -12.30 6.88 5.59
C ILE A 486 -11.93 7.44 6.97
N TYR A 487 -12.90 8.01 7.67
CA TYR A 487 -12.80 8.23 9.12
C TYR A 487 -13.04 6.88 9.81
N HIS A 488 -12.04 6.32 10.46
CA HIS A 488 -12.13 4.99 11.08
C HIS A 488 -11.58 5.00 12.50
N TYR A 489 -12.44 4.73 13.47
CA TYR A 489 -12.09 4.79 14.88
C TYR A 489 -11.09 3.68 15.26
N VAL A 490 -9.89 4.09 15.65
CA VAL A 490 -8.77 3.23 16.06
C VAL A 490 -8.26 3.63 17.44
N ILE A 491 -7.78 2.68 18.24
CA ILE A 491 -7.21 2.98 19.57
C ILE A 491 -5.81 2.36 19.72
N HIS A 492 -5.64 1.08 19.42
CA HIS A 492 -4.40 0.37 19.69
C HIS A 492 -3.39 0.56 18.53
N PRO A 493 -2.06 0.63 18.80
CA PRO A 493 -1.01 0.78 17.78
C PRO A 493 -1.10 -0.17 16.57
N ARG A 494 -1.66 -1.37 16.80
CA ARG A 494 -1.94 -2.34 15.73
C ARG A 494 -3.01 -1.82 14.76
N ASP A 495 -4.16 -1.41 15.28
CA ASP A 495 -5.32 -0.98 14.50
C ASP A 495 -5.01 0.35 13.79
N ILE A 496 -4.24 1.24 14.43
CA ILE A 496 -3.64 2.43 13.80
C ILE A 496 -2.80 2.02 12.58
N SER A 497 -1.96 0.99 12.71
CA SER A 497 -1.13 0.50 11.59
C SER A 497 -1.95 -0.19 10.48
N GLU A 498 -3.18 -0.62 10.74
CA GLU A 498 -4.07 -1.21 9.74
C GLU A 498 -4.77 -0.16 8.85
N ILE A 499 -4.92 1.09 9.29
CA ILE A 499 -5.53 2.15 8.47
C ILE A 499 -4.54 2.91 7.56
N PHE A 500 -3.24 2.57 7.58
CA PHE A 500 -2.28 2.97 6.55
C PHE A 500 -2.47 2.12 5.28
N ASP A 501 -3.64 2.25 4.63
CA ASP A 501 -4.04 1.46 3.48
C ASP A 501 -4.70 2.29 2.36
N ARG A 502 -5.11 1.64 1.26
CA ARG A 502 -5.65 2.34 0.08
C ARG A 502 -6.90 3.17 0.36
N ILE A 503 -7.64 2.95 1.44
CA ILE A 503 -8.80 3.78 1.81
C ILE A 503 -8.33 5.17 2.26
N SER A 504 -7.43 5.26 3.24
CA SER A 504 -6.96 6.55 3.78
C SER A 504 -6.24 7.40 2.73
N TYR A 505 -5.40 6.78 1.91
CA TYR A 505 -4.68 7.42 0.81
C TYR A 505 -5.60 7.71 -0.39
N ALA A 506 -5.97 6.68 -1.15
CA ALA A 506 -6.55 6.83 -2.48
C ALA A 506 -8.06 7.13 -2.47
N LYS A 507 -8.84 6.60 -1.51
CA LYS A 507 -10.26 7.00 -1.35
C LYS A 507 -10.33 8.41 -0.76
N GLY A 508 -9.51 8.72 0.24
CA GLY A 508 -9.31 10.07 0.78
C GLY A 508 -9.05 11.10 -0.33
N ALA A 509 -8.00 10.89 -1.13
CA ALA A 509 -7.65 11.75 -2.25
C ALA A 509 -8.77 11.86 -3.30
N SER A 510 -9.49 10.76 -3.58
CA SER A 510 -10.60 10.75 -4.55
C SER A 510 -11.80 11.57 -4.08
N VAL A 511 -12.16 11.51 -2.79
CA VAL A 511 -13.26 12.33 -2.25
C VAL A 511 -12.84 13.79 -2.08
N ILE A 512 -11.57 14.08 -1.81
CA ILE A 512 -11.01 15.44 -1.82
C ILE A 512 -11.07 16.06 -3.23
N ARG A 513 -10.71 15.30 -4.27
CA ARG A 513 -10.86 15.74 -5.67
C ARG A 513 -12.32 16.03 -6.03
N MET A 514 -13.24 15.15 -5.66
CA MET A 514 -14.68 15.36 -5.87
C MET A 514 -15.20 16.59 -5.12
N MET A 515 -14.72 16.83 -3.90
CA MET A 515 -15.04 18.03 -3.11
C MET A 515 -14.57 19.31 -3.81
N LYS A 516 -13.36 19.33 -4.36
CA LYS A 516 -12.87 20.44 -5.19
C LYS A 516 -13.75 20.64 -6.44
N ASP A 517 -14.17 19.56 -7.11
CA ASP A 517 -15.03 19.63 -8.31
C ASP A 517 -16.39 20.28 -8.03
N PHE A 518 -17.03 19.99 -6.88
CA PHE A 518 -18.33 20.58 -6.55
C PHE A 518 -18.26 21.97 -5.88
N ILE A 519 -17.19 22.30 -5.15
CA ILE A 519 -16.98 23.62 -4.54
C ILE A 519 -16.48 24.65 -5.58
N GLY A 520 -15.59 24.22 -6.48
CA GLY A 520 -14.81 25.07 -7.37
C GLY A 520 -13.41 25.36 -6.80
N GLU A 521 -12.42 25.44 -7.69
CA GLU A 521 -10.99 25.48 -7.35
C GLU A 521 -10.61 26.65 -6.42
N ASP A 522 -11.02 27.87 -6.73
CA ASP A 522 -10.64 29.08 -5.98
C ASP A 522 -11.19 29.06 -4.55
N LEU A 523 -12.44 28.63 -4.37
CA LEU A 523 -13.09 28.55 -3.06
C LEU A 523 -12.54 27.40 -2.21
N PHE A 524 -12.26 26.26 -2.85
CA PHE A 524 -11.60 25.14 -2.22
C PHE A 524 -10.22 25.57 -1.69
N LEU A 525 -9.42 26.25 -2.52
CA LEU A 525 -8.08 26.70 -2.14
C LEU A 525 -8.12 27.80 -1.06
N LYS A 526 -9.02 28.78 -1.18
CA LYS A 526 -9.24 29.83 -0.16
C LYS A 526 -9.66 29.22 1.19
N GLY A 527 -10.54 28.22 1.19
CA GLY A 527 -10.93 27.48 2.41
C GLY A 527 -9.79 26.64 2.99
N LEU A 528 -8.99 26.00 2.13
CA LEU A 528 -7.84 25.19 2.53
C LEU A 528 -6.71 26.04 3.14
N THR A 529 -6.39 27.18 2.52
CA THR A 529 -5.46 28.19 3.07
C THR A 529 -5.96 28.75 4.40
N LYS A 530 -7.28 28.97 4.56
CA LYS A 530 -7.88 29.40 5.83
C LYS A 530 -7.71 28.34 6.91
N TYR A 531 -8.04 27.08 6.62
CA TYR A 531 -7.81 25.93 7.50
C TYR A 531 -6.34 25.85 7.97
N LEU A 532 -5.38 25.82 7.03
CA LEU A 532 -3.95 25.74 7.37
C LEU A 532 -3.49 26.92 8.22
N LYS A 533 -3.92 28.15 7.92
CA LYS A 533 -3.56 29.35 8.71
C LYS A 533 -4.21 29.40 10.10
N THR A 534 -5.36 28.76 10.28
CA THR A 534 -6.04 28.64 11.59
C THR A 534 -5.38 27.58 12.49
N TYR A 535 -4.98 26.43 11.94
CA TYR A 535 -4.51 25.28 12.74
C TYR A 535 -2.99 25.03 12.70
N GLN A 536 -2.20 25.93 12.08
CA GLN A 536 -0.74 25.85 12.04
C GLN A 536 -0.09 25.65 13.42
N TYR A 537 0.87 24.72 13.49
CA TYR A 537 1.57 24.28 14.71
C TYR A 537 0.66 23.64 15.78
N SER A 538 -0.59 23.35 15.41
CA SER A 538 -1.62 22.71 16.25
C SER A 538 -2.10 21.41 15.61
N VAL A 539 -3.24 20.90 16.05
CA VAL A 539 -3.96 19.77 15.47
C VAL A 539 -5.41 20.13 15.10
N ALA A 540 -6.02 19.32 14.24
CA ALA A 540 -7.38 19.48 13.75
C ALA A 540 -8.08 18.13 13.50
N ASN A 541 -9.39 18.15 13.25
CA ASN A 541 -10.19 17.01 12.80
C ASN A 541 -11.00 17.38 11.54
N HIS A 542 -11.70 16.41 10.93
CA HIS A 542 -12.44 16.60 9.69
C HIS A 542 -13.50 17.72 9.75
N ASN A 543 -14.13 17.94 10.91
CA ASN A 543 -15.12 19.01 11.06
C ASN A 543 -14.46 20.40 11.00
N ASN A 544 -13.24 20.54 11.50
CA ASN A 544 -12.48 21.80 11.37
C ASN A 544 -12.19 22.17 9.90
N LEU A 545 -12.00 21.17 9.03
CA LEU A 545 -11.88 21.34 7.58
C LEU A 545 -13.24 21.66 6.94
N TRP A 546 -14.31 20.94 7.33
CA TRP A 546 -15.67 21.19 6.86
C TRP A 546 -16.13 22.63 7.18
N ASP A 547 -15.85 23.13 8.38
CA ASP A 547 -16.15 24.49 8.81
C ASP A 547 -15.40 25.54 7.97
N ALA A 548 -14.11 25.34 7.75
CA ALA A 548 -13.28 26.28 6.98
C ALA A 548 -13.78 26.41 5.52
N LEU A 549 -14.07 25.29 4.87
CA LEU A 549 -14.61 25.25 3.50
C LEU A 549 -16.05 25.81 3.44
N THR A 550 -16.92 25.39 4.35
CA THR A 550 -18.32 25.84 4.42
C THR A 550 -18.43 27.34 4.65
N ASN A 551 -17.61 27.90 5.54
CA ASN A 551 -17.62 29.33 5.85
C ASN A 551 -17.07 30.18 4.68
N VAL A 552 -16.03 29.71 3.98
CA VAL A 552 -15.57 30.39 2.74
C VAL A 552 -16.61 30.34 1.63
N CYS A 553 -17.37 29.25 1.49
CA CYS A 553 -18.48 29.19 0.54
C CYS A 553 -19.57 30.22 0.88
N LYS A 554 -19.98 30.30 2.16
CA LYS A 554 -20.96 31.28 2.66
C LYS A 554 -20.50 32.73 2.47
N GLU A 555 -19.23 33.03 2.76
CA GLU A 555 -18.61 34.35 2.56
C GLU A 555 -18.67 34.82 1.10
N GLU A 556 -18.69 33.89 0.14
CA GLU A 556 -18.74 34.12 -1.32
C GLU A 556 -20.14 33.83 -1.90
N GLY A 557 -21.19 33.89 -1.06
CA GLY A 557 -22.59 33.75 -1.46
C GLY A 557 -23.05 32.34 -1.88
N LYS A 558 -22.20 31.31 -1.75
CA LYS A 558 -22.54 29.92 -2.09
C LYS A 558 -22.92 29.11 -0.86
N TYR A 559 -24.18 28.69 -0.79
CA TYR A 559 -24.67 27.81 0.29
C TYR A 559 -24.36 26.35 -0.01
N ILE A 560 -23.13 25.93 0.30
CA ILE A 560 -22.67 24.52 0.25
C ILE A 560 -22.45 24.03 1.68
N ASP A 561 -23.22 23.03 2.11
CA ASP A 561 -23.04 22.34 3.39
C ASP A 561 -22.04 21.18 3.21
N VAL A 562 -20.75 21.50 3.38
CA VAL A 562 -19.66 20.53 3.14
C VAL A 562 -19.72 19.39 4.16
N ALA A 563 -20.08 19.67 5.41
CA ALA A 563 -20.21 18.65 6.44
C ALA A 563 -21.30 17.62 6.09
N LYS A 564 -22.50 18.06 5.72
CA LYS A 564 -23.62 17.18 5.34
C LYS A 564 -23.29 16.31 4.12
N ILE A 565 -22.65 16.88 3.10
CA ILE A 565 -22.26 16.13 1.90
C ILE A 565 -21.15 15.13 2.26
N MET A 566 -20.02 15.62 2.79
CA MET A 566 -18.81 14.83 2.95
C MET A 566 -18.88 13.79 4.08
N ASN A 567 -19.72 13.98 5.09
CA ASN A 567 -19.95 12.95 6.11
C ASN A 567 -20.55 11.66 5.50
N SER A 568 -21.35 11.76 4.41
CA SER A 568 -21.80 10.57 3.66
C SER A 568 -20.68 9.87 2.87
N TRP A 569 -19.53 10.52 2.66
CA TRP A 569 -18.39 9.97 1.94
C TRP A 569 -17.27 9.48 2.86
N VAL A 570 -17.04 10.13 4.00
CA VAL A 570 -15.96 9.75 4.94
C VAL A 570 -16.41 8.79 6.05
N ARG A 571 -17.67 8.86 6.52
CA ARG A 571 -18.13 8.11 7.72
C ARG A 571 -18.76 6.73 7.43
N GLN A 572 -18.85 6.30 6.16
CA GLN A 572 -19.41 5.00 5.78
C GLN A 572 -18.55 4.26 4.74
N THR A 573 -18.54 2.93 4.83
CA THR A 573 -17.78 2.03 3.94
C THR A 573 -18.40 1.95 2.55
N GLY A 574 -17.58 1.83 1.50
CA GLY A 574 -18.04 1.65 0.13
C GLY A 574 -18.40 2.94 -0.61
N TYR A 575 -18.95 2.74 -1.81
CA TYR A 575 -19.39 3.77 -2.75
C TYR A 575 -20.64 3.31 -3.51
N PRO A 576 -21.39 4.24 -4.14
CA PRO A 576 -22.57 3.89 -4.90
C PRO A 576 -22.28 3.50 -6.36
N VAL A 577 -23.13 2.63 -6.90
CA VAL A 577 -23.50 2.64 -8.32
C VAL A 577 -24.70 3.56 -8.47
N VAL A 578 -24.56 4.59 -9.32
CA VAL A 578 -25.70 5.33 -9.84
C VAL A 578 -26.25 4.55 -11.02
N LYS A 579 -27.48 4.04 -10.91
CA LYS A 579 -28.22 3.51 -12.06
C LYS A 579 -28.86 4.69 -12.79
N LEU A 580 -28.78 4.71 -14.11
CA LEU A 580 -29.43 5.69 -14.98
C LEU A 580 -30.15 4.93 -16.10
N TRP A 581 -31.48 5.03 -16.19
CA TRP A 581 -32.25 4.33 -17.22
C TRP A 581 -33.32 5.22 -17.84
N ARG A 582 -33.61 4.99 -19.12
CA ARG A 582 -34.62 5.72 -19.87
C ARG A 582 -35.99 5.05 -19.78
N ASP A 583 -37.04 5.85 -19.71
CA ASP A 583 -38.40 5.43 -20.05
C ASP A 583 -38.64 5.58 -21.56
N TYR A 584 -38.84 4.44 -22.23
CA TYR A 584 -39.07 4.31 -23.67
C TYR A 584 -40.57 4.35 -24.06
N LEU A 585 -41.47 4.31 -23.08
CA LEU A 585 -42.93 4.21 -23.29
C LEU A 585 -43.64 5.55 -23.06
N GLY A 586 -43.06 6.44 -22.25
CA GLY A 586 -43.60 7.75 -21.91
C GLY A 586 -43.71 8.71 -23.11
N SER A 587 -44.79 9.52 -23.12
CA SER A 587 -45.03 10.52 -24.19
C SER A 587 -43.98 11.65 -24.20
N LYS A 588 -43.36 11.94 -23.06
CA LYS A 588 -42.11 12.71 -22.92
C LYS A 588 -41.04 11.79 -22.35
N THR A 589 -39.89 11.71 -23.02
CA THR A 589 -38.79 10.86 -22.58
C THR A 589 -38.17 11.41 -21.30
N LYS A 590 -37.84 10.50 -20.37
CA LYS A 590 -37.27 10.80 -19.08
C LYS A 590 -36.11 9.86 -18.80
N LEU A 591 -35.08 10.41 -18.16
CA LEU A 591 -33.99 9.67 -17.56
C LEU A 591 -34.21 9.63 -16.04
N TYR A 592 -34.33 8.44 -15.47
CA TYR A 592 -34.49 8.22 -14.04
C TYR A 592 -33.16 7.80 -13.42
N SER A 593 -32.96 8.11 -12.15
CA SER A 593 -31.84 7.60 -11.35
C SER A 593 -32.27 6.74 -10.15
N ASP A 594 -31.34 5.92 -9.68
CA ASP A 594 -31.37 5.21 -8.40
C ASP A 594 -29.93 5.03 -7.91
N GLN A 595 -29.73 4.89 -6.60
CA GLN A 595 -28.41 4.57 -6.04
C GLN A 595 -28.46 3.31 -5.18
N ILE A 596 -27.45 2.45 -5.35
CA ILE A 596 -27.19 1.27 -4.52
C ILE A 596 -25.70 1.22 -4.17
N ARG A 597 -25.32 0.70 -3.00
CA ARG A 597 -23.91 0.39 -2.72
C ARG A 597 -23.37 -0.64 -3.72
N PHE A 598 -22.18 -0.40 -4.27
CA PHE A 598 -21.45 -1.39 -5.04
C PHE A 598 -20.87 -2.48 -4.13
N LEU A 599 -20.96 -3.75 -4.56
CA LEU A 599 -20.27 -4.88 -3.96
C LEU A 599 -19.71 -5.78 -5.06
N ASN A 600 -18.53 -6.37 -4.82
CA ASN A 600 -17.87 -7.30 -5.74
C ASN A 600 -18.50 -8.70 -5.78
N GLU A 601 -19.21 -9.10 -4.71
CA GLU A 601 -20.08 -10.28 -4.68
C GLU A 601 -21.49 -9.92 -5.19
N LYS A 602 -22.25 -10.91 -5.67
CA LYS A 602 -23.65 -10.65 -6.05
C LYS A 602 -24.44 -10.18 -4.84
N ASN A 603 -25.13 -9.05 -4.96
CA ASN A 603 -25.86 -8.49 -3.83
C ASN A 603 -27.13 -9.32 -3.53
N HIS A 604 -27.10 -10.10 -2.45
CA HIS A 604 -28.23 -10.92 -1.97
C HIS A 604 -29.30 -10.11 -1.20
N LEU A 605 -29.12 -8.80 -1.02
CA LEU A 605 -30.00 -7.93 -0.24
C LEU A 605 -31.31 -7.58 -0.99
N TYR A 606 -32.18 -8.57 -1.15
CA TYR A 606 -33.55 -8.39 -1.66
C TYR A 606 -34.62 -8.84 -0.65
N ASP A 607 -34.37 -8.57 0.64
CA ASP A 607 -35.41 -8.51 1.68
C ASP A 607 -36.03 -7.10 1.67
N PRO A 608 -37.35 -6.95 1.42
CA PRO A 608 -37.99 -5.63 1.32
C PRO A 608 -37.98 -4.78 2.60
N GLU A 609 -38.02 -5.39 3.79
CA GLU A 609 -38.11 -4.64 5.06
C GLU A 609 -36.72 -4.26 5.58
N HIS A 610 -35.74 -5.17 5.55
CA HIS A 610 -34.35 -4.84 5.87
C HIS A 610 -33.78 -3.74 4.95
N ASN A 611 -34.26 -3.64 3.71
CA ASN A 611 -33.82 -2.64 2.74
C ASN A 611 -34.11 -1.19 3.14
N LYS A 612 -35.12 -0.88 3.97
CA LYS A 612 -35.42 0.52 4.34
C LYS A 612 -34.31 1.15 5.19
N VAL A 613 -33.90 0.43 6.25
CA VAL A 613 -32.81 0.88 7.14
C VAL A 613 -31.47 0.85 6.39
N GLN A 614 -31.23 -0.21 5.60
CA GLN A 614 -29.99 -0.31 4.82
C GLN A 614 -29.88 0.73 3.69
N LYS A 615 -30.97 1.15 3.03
CA LYS A 615 -30.92 2.24 2.04
C LYS A 615 -30.56 3.57 2.70
N LEU A 616 -31.06 3.86 3.91
CA LEU A 616 -30.64 5.05 4.67
C LEU A 616 -29.17 4.99 5.10
N GLN A 617 -28.67 3.82 5.52
CA GLN A 617 -27.27 3.60 5.92
C GLN A 617 -26.29 3.42 4.74
N ASN A 618 -26.78 3.36 3.50
CA ASN A 618 -25.98 3.22 2.28
C ASN A 618 -26.52 4.15 1.18
N SER A 619 -26.80 5.40 1.53
CA SER A 619 -27.07 6.50 0.60
C SER A 619 -26.01 7.59 0.72
N TRP A 620 -25.69 8.20 -0.41
CA TRP A 620 -24.69 9.25 -0.56
C TRP A 620 -25.33 10.53 -1.12
N TYR A 621 -24.76 11.69 -0.76
CA TYR A 621 -25.00 12.96 -1.44
C TYR A 621 -24.14 13.03 -2.70
N ILE A 622 -24.71 12.66 -3.85
CA ILE A 622 -23.96 12.50 -5.11
C ILE A 622 -24.08 13.75 -6.00
N PRO A 623 -22.97 14.44 -6.34
CA PRO A 623 -22.92 15.49 -7.35
C PRO A 623 -22.91 14.87 -8.76
N LEU A 624 -24.03 14.28 -9.17
CA LEU A 624 -24.13 13.58 -10.45
C LEU A 624 -23.93 14.55 -11.63
N THR A 625 -22.83 14.39 -12.36
CA THR A 625 -22.62 15.02 -13.66
C THR A 625 -23.14 14.12 -14.80
N TYR A 626 -23.74 14.70 -15.84
CA TYR A 626 -24.16 13.97 -17.04
C TYR A 626 -24.04 14.79 -18.34
N ARG A 627 -24.02 14.10 -19.49
CA ARG A 627 -23.99 14.66 -20.85
C ARG A 627 -24.84 13.78 -21.77
N LEU A 628 -25.48 14.40 -22.76
CA LEU A 628 -26.29 13.74 -23.81
C LEU A 628 -25.55 13.82 -25.16
N ASP A 629 -25.83 12.93 -26.10
CA ASP A 629 -25.29 13.05 -27.47
C ASP A 629 -25.74 14.33 -28.20
N THR A 630 -26.94 14.81 -27.87
CA THR A 630 -27.52 16.05 -28.42
C THR A 630 -26.93 17.34 -27.86
N SER A 631 -26.07 17.28 -26.83
CA SER A 631 -25.51 18.48 -26.17
C SER A 631 -24.06 18.28 -25.73
N PRO A 632 -23.12 19.15 -26.16
CA PRO A 632 -21.73 19.09 -25.68
C PRO A 632 -21.58 19.52 -24.21
N LYS A 633 -22.61 20.12 -23.60
CA LYS A 633 -22.56 20.66 -22.23
C LYS A 633 -22.71 19.55 -21.19
N THR A 634 -21.79 19.52 -20.23
CA THR A 634 -21.94 18.78 -18.98
C THR A 634 -22.90 19.51 -18.05
N GLU A 635 -23.96 18.84 -17.61
CA GLU A 635 -24.86 19.31 -16.55
C GLU A 635 -24.50 18.64 -15.21
N ARG A 636 -24.86 19.28 -14.08
CA ARG A 636 -24.72 18.71 -12.73
C ARG A 636 -26.03 18.78 -11.97
N VAL A 637 -26.42 17.68 -11.33
CA VAL A 637 -27.62 17.52 -10.52
C VAL A 637 -27.29 16.76 -9.24
N TRP A 638 -27.99 17.06 -8.14
CA TRP A 638 -27.70 16.45 -6.84
C TRP A 638 -28.68 15.33 -6.50
N MET A 639 -28.16 14.14 -6.19
CA MET A 639 -28.94 13.06 -5.59
C MET A 639 -28.78 13.12 -4.07
N ASN A 640 -29.76 13.71 -3.39
CA ASN A 640 -29.74 13.96 -1.94
C ASN A 640 -30.38 12.79 -1.17
N ASN A 641 -29.80 11.60 -1.27
CA ASN A 641 -30.40 10.32 -0.85
C ASN A 641 -31.71 9.93 -1.58
N GLU A 642 -32.16 10.74 -2.53
CA GLU A 642 -33.37 10.54 -3.33
C GLU A 642 -33.06 10.23 -4.80
N ASN A 643 -34.01 9.59 -5.46
CA ASN A 643 -34.00 9.27 -6.89
C ASN A 643 -34.45 10.51 -7.68
N ILE A 644 -33.68 10.93 -8.71
CA ILE A 644 -34.02 12.11 -9.52
C ILE A 644 -34.61 11.72 -10.89
N THR A 645 -35.36 12.65 -11.48
CA THR A 645 -35.92 12.52 -12.84
C THR A 645 -35.43 13.69 -13.69
N ILE A 646 -34.71 13.40 -14.77
CA ILE A 646 -34.17 14.37 -15.73
C ILE A 646 -35.02 14.31 -17.01
N PRO A 647 -35.61 15.42 -17.48
CA PRO A 647 -36.27 15.45 -18.79
C PRO A 647 -35.22 15.39 -19.90
N ILE A 648 -35.45 14.56 -20.92
CA ILE A 648 -34.57 14.45 -22.10
C ILE A 648 -35.39 14.36 -23.39
N ASP A 649 -34.80 14.75 -24.51
CA ASP A 649 -35.47 14.69 -25.81
C ASP A 649 -35.50 13.28 -26.41
N ARG A 650 -36.49 13.01 -27.27
CA ARG A 650 -36.68 11.70 -27.92
C ARG A 650 -35.54 11.31 -28.87
N ASN A 651 -34.82 12.28 -29.41
CA ASN A 651 -33.74 12.08 -30.38
C ASN A 651 -32.40 11.73 -29.73
N VAL A 652 -32.27 11.79 -28.40
CA VAL A 652 -31.05 11.42 -27.66
C VAL A 652 -30.71 9.95 -27.94
N GLN A 653 -29.57 9.65 -28.56
CA GLN A 653 -29.13 8.28 -28.82
C GLN A 653 -28.48 7.67 -27.57
N TRP A 654 -27.53 8.37 -26.94
CA TRP A 654 -26.87 7.93 -25.71
C TRP A 654 -26.78 9.04 -24.66
N TYR A 655 -26.65 8.64 -23.40
CA TYR A 655 -26.38 9.50 -22.27
C TYR A 655 -25.26 8.90 -21.40
N LEU A 656 -24.42 9.77 -20.85
CA LEU A 656 -23.20 9.41 -20.12
C LEU A 656 -23.17 10.17 -18.79
N GLY A 657 -22.90 9.46 -17.68
CA GLY A 657 -22.76 10.02 -16.34
C GLY A 657 -21.33 9.94 -15.79
N ASN A 658 -21.04 10.78 -14.80
CA ASN A 658 -19.72 10.96 -14.17
C ASN A 658 -18.64 11.47 -15.14
N LEU A 659 -18.88 12.66 -15.73
CA LEU A 659 -17.97 13.28 -16.70
C LEU A 659 -16.61 13.56 -16.05
N ASN A 660 -15.53 13.28 -16.79
CA ASN A 660 -14.14 13.27 -16.31
C ASN A 660 -13.91 12.37 -15.06
N GLN A 661 -14.81 11.40 -14.81
CA GLN A 661 -14.90 10.60 -13.59
C GLN A 661 -14.72 11.47 -12.32
N SER A 662 -15.39 12.63 -12.25
CA SER A 662 -15.15 13.65 -11.22
C SER A 662 -15.60 13.22 -9.81
N GLY A 663 -16.65 12.40 -9.72
CA GLY A 663 -17.15 11.86 -8.46
C GLY A 663 -16.73 10.42 -8.17
N PHE A 664 -16.70 10.06 -6.89
CA PHE A 664 -16.31 8.72 -6.41
C PHE A 664 -17.46 7.70 -6.48
N TYR A 665 -18.00 7.49 -7.68
CA TYR A 665 -19.10 6.55 -7.93
C TYR A 665 -19.00 5.92 -9.33
N ARG A 666 -19.64 4.75 -9.50
CA ARG A 666 -19.78 4.06 -10.79
C ARG A 666 -21.12 4.38 -11.42
N VAL A 667 -21.24 4.27 -12.74
CA VAL A 667 -22.52 4.48 -13.44
C VAL A 667 -22.92 3.22 -14.19
N ASN A 668 -24.15 2.75 -13.95
CA ASN A 668 -24.76 1.66 -14.70
C ASN A 668 -25.93 2.19 -15.54
N TYR A 669 -26.06 1.70 -16.76
CA TYR A 669 -27.10 2.09 -17.70
C TYR A 669 -28.07 0.95 -18.01
N ASP A 670 -29.19 1.26 -18.66
CA ASP A 670 -29.96 0.23 -19.36
C ASP A 670 -29.17 -0.36 -20.55
N GLU A 671 -29.54 -1.58 -20.98
CA GLU A 671 -28.81 -2.33 -22.01
C GLU A 671 -28.76 -1.60 -23.36
N ALA A 672 -29.83 -0.87 -23.72
CA ALA A 672 -29.87 -0.12 -24.97
C ALA A 672 -28.89 1.07 -24.94
N ASN A 673 -28.79 1.79 -23.83
CA ASN A 673 -27.79 2.85 -23.68
C ASN A 673 -26.36 2.31 -23.58
N TRP A 674 -26.14 1.17 -22.91
CA TRP A 674 -24.82 0.51 -22.93
C TRP A 674 -24.36 0.15 -24.34
N ASN A 675 -25.25 -0.46 -25.14
CA ASN A 675 -24.95 -0.78 -26.54
C ASN A 675 -24.70 0.51 -27.35
N ALA A 676 -25.51 1.56 -27.19
CA ALA A 676 -25.30 2.84 -27.87
C ALA A 676 -23.96 3.53 -27.53
N LEU A 677 -23.49 3.43 -26.27
CA LEU A 677 -22.16 3.90 -25.86
C LEU A 677 -21.03 3.07 -26.51
N ILE A 678 -21.20 1.75 -26.63
CA ILE A 678 -20.21 0.84 -27.23
C ILE A 678 -20.17 1.02 -28.75
N ASP A 679 -21.33 1.14 -29.41
CA ASP A 679 -21.42 1.45 -30.85
C ASP A 679 -20.78 2.80 -31.15
N GLN A 680 -20.97 3.81 -30.29
CA GLN A 680 -20.27 5.08 -30.42
C GLN A 680 -18.75 4.94 -30.22
N LEU A 681 -18.27 4.15 -29.25
CA LEU A 681 -16.82 3.87 -29.09
C LEU A 681 -16.24 3.16 -30.32
N ILE A 682 -16.95 2.20 -30.90
CA ILE A 682 -16.49 1.48 -32.10
C ILE A 682 -16.50 2.39 -33.32
N LYS A 683 -17.55 3.19 -33.51
CA LYS A 683 -17.74 4.13 -34.63
C LYS A 683 -16.73 5.29 -34.59
N ASP A 684 -16.74 6.05 -33.50
CA ASP A 684 -15.82 7.16 -33.22
C ASP A 684 -15.72 7.40 -31.71
N HIS A 685 -14.70 6.81 -31.09
CA HIS A 685 -14.39 6.98 -29.68
C HIS A 685 -14.06 8.42 -29.28
N THR A 686 -13.63 9.29 -30.22
CA THR A 686 -13.14 10.65 -29.88
C THR A 686 -14.25 11.60 -29.40
N VAL A 687 -15.52 11.24 -29.63
CA VAL A 687 -16.72 11.90 -29.07
C VAL A 687 -16.77 11.86 -27.54
N PHE A 688 -16.08 10.91 -26.90
CA PHE A 688 -15.93 10.81 -25.45
C PHE A 688 -14.53 11.27 -25.01
N ASP A 689 -14.46 12.02 -23.91
CA ASP A 689 -13.18 12.33 -23.27
C ASP A 689 -12.42 11.05 -22.88
N VAL A 690 -11.09 11.10 -22.94
CA VAL A 690 -10.20 9.94 -22.70
C VAL A 690 -10.39 9.33 -21.30
N ILE A 691 -10.76 10.12 -20.29
CA ILE A 691 -11.10 9.65 -18.95
C ILE A 691 -12.46 8.94 -18.95
N ASN A 692 -13.45 9.45 -19.66
CA ASN A 692 -14.75 8.76 -19.77
C ASN A 692 -14.65 7.47 -20.61
N ARG A 693 -13.76 7.40 -21.60
CA ARG A 693 -13.44 6.14 -22.28
C ARG A 693 -12.84 5.10 -21.34
N ALA A 694 -11.93 5.54 -20.46
CA ALA A 694 -11.35 4.70 -19.42
C ALA A 694 -12.40 4.26 -18.37
N GLN A 695 -13.30 5.17 -17.98
CA GLN A 695 -14.43 4.87 -17.09
C GLN A 695 -15.37 3.82 -17.70
N ILE A 696 -15.78 3.93 -18.96
CA ILE A 696 -16.69 2.95 -19.59
C ILE A 696 -16.09 1.53 -19.53
N ILE A 697 -14.78 1.39 -19.72
CA ILE A 697 -14.08 0.11 -19.61
C ILE A 697 -14.08 -0.42 -18.17
N ASP A 698 -13.72 0.42 -17.18
CA ASP A 698 -13.66 -0.02 -15.77
C ASP A 698 -15.07 -0.27 -15.21
N ASP A 699 -16.06 0.60 -15.47
CA ASP A 699 -17.45 0.42 -15.03
C ASP A 699 -18.09 -0.83 -15.66
N THR A 700 -18.01 -1.05 -16.98
CA THR A 700 -18.56 -2.29 -17.58
C THR A 700 -17.88 -3.54 -17.03
N PHE A 701 -16.58 -3.49 -16.77
CA PHE A 701 -15.86 -4.61 -16.17
C PHE A 701 -16.35 -4.94 -14.76
N TRP A 702 -16.41 -3.96 -13.84
CA TRP A 702 -16.79 -4.18 -12.45
C TRP A 702 -18.30 -4.43 -12.26
N LEU A 703 -19.15 -3.84 -13.10
CA LEU A 703 -20.59 -4.12 -13.13
C LEU A 703 -20.88 -5.52 -13.71
N GLY A 704 -20.13 -5.97 -14.71
CA GLY A 704 -20.18 -7.35 -15.19
C GLY A 704 -19.72 -8.33 -14.13
N ARG A 705 -18.63 -8.01 -13.42
CA ARG A 705 -18.04 -8.85 -12.35
C ARG A 705 -19.01 -9.08 -11.19
N SER A 706 -19.61 -8.02 -10.67
CA SER A 706 -20.65 -8.04 -9.63
C SER A 706 -21.98 -8.62 -10.13
N GLY A 707 -22.09 -8.82 -11.44
CA GLY A 707 -23.24 -9.44 -12.09
C GLY A 707 -24.45 -8.52 -12.26
N LEU A 708 -24.26 -7.20 -12.16
CA LEU A 708 -25.25 -6.15 -12.42
C LEU A 708 -25.52 -5.93 -13.91
N ILE A 709 -24.61 -6.36 -14.79
CA ILE A 709 -24.79 -6.49 -16.25
C ILE A 709 -24.22 -7.84 -16.74
N ASP A 710 -24.36 -8.12 -18.03
CA ASP A 710 -23.71 -9.25 -18.71
C ASP A 710 -22.20 -8.99 -18.87
N GLN A 711 -21.36 -9.96 -18.52
CA GLN A 711 -19.89 -9.82 -18.63
C GLN A 711 -19.42 -9.72 -20.10
N ARG A 712 -20.15 -10.30 -21.07
CA ARG A 712 -19.84 -10.20 -22.51
C ARG A 712 -19.88 -8.75 -23.01
N LEU A 713 -20.66 -7.89 -22.35
CA LEU A 713 -20.72 -6.46 -22.64
C LEU A 713 -19.37 -5.78 -22.39
N SER A 714 -18.65 -6.16 -21.32
CA SER A 714 -17.30 -5.63 -21.02
C SER A 714 -16.21 -6.09 -22.01
N LEU A 715 -16.32 -7.30 -22.57
CA LEU A 715 -15.41 -7.78 -23.62
C LEU A 715 -15.66 -7.02 -24.94
N THR A 716 -16.94 -6.82 -25.26
CA THR A 716 -17.36 -6.06 -26.45
C THR A 716 -16.98 -4.57 -26.32
N ALA A 717 -17.13 -3.97 -25.13
CA ALA A 717 -16.71 -2.60 -24.82
C ALA A 717 -15.19 -2.37 -24.90
N ILE A 718 -14.38 -3.43 -24.86
CA ILE A 718 -12.92 -3.38 -25.00
C ILE A 718 -12.50 -3.50 -26.48
N GLU A 719 -13.34 -4.05 -27.37
CA GLU A 719 -12.98 -4.29 -28.79
C GLU A 719 -12.56 -3.05 -29.57
N TYR A 720 -13.00 -1.84 -29.19
CA TYR A 720 -12.62 -0.62 -29.91
C TYR A 720 -11.14 -0.24 -29.72
N LEU A 721 -10.45 -0.76 -28.68
CA LEU A 721 -9.09 -0.33 -28.32
C LEU A 721 -8.03 -0.59 -29.39
N LYS A 722 -8.30 -1.47 -30.35
CA LYS A 722 -7.53 -1.63 -31.61
C LYS A 722 -7.47 -0.34 -32.47
N ARG A 723 -8.34 0.64 -32.18
CA ARG A 723 -8.39 2.01 -32.74
C ARG A 723 -7.87 3.09 -31.79
N GLU A 724 -7.69 2.78 -30.50
CA GLU A 724 -7.22 3.72 -29.47
C GLU A 724 -5.69 3.94 -29.59
N LEU A 725 -5.34 4.74 -30.59
CA LEU A 725 -3.97 4.93 -31.07
C LEU A 725 -3.43 6.36 -30.83
N GLY A 726 -4.15 7.20 -30.06
CA GLY A 726 -3.74 8.57 -29.74
C GLY A 726 -2.72 8.67 -28.60
N ASP A 727 -2.08 9.84 -28.44
CA ASP A 727 -1.03 10.07 -27.43
C ASP A 727 -1.48 9.81 -25.98
N MET A 728 -2.76 10.04 -25.68
CA MET A 728 -3.38 9.79 -24.37
C MET A 728 -4.02 8.40 -24.26
N GLY A 729 -3.96 7.57 -25.30
CA GLY A 729 -4.61 6.25 -25.39
C GLY A 729 -4.17 5.26 -24.31
N TYR A 730 -3.03 5.53 -23.64
CA TYR A 730 -2.61 4.80 -22.45
C TYR A 730 -3.66 4.72 -21.34
N LEU A 731 -4.45 5.78 -21.10
CA LEU A 731 -5.36 5.83 -19.95
C LEU A 731 -6.51 4.81 -20.04
N PRO A 732 -7.28 4.71 -21.15
CA PRO A 732 -8.22 3.62 -21.37
C PRO A 732 -7.53 2.25 -21.51
N TRP A 733 -6.36 2.17 -22.15
CA TRP A 733 -5.61 0.91 -22.24
C TRP A 733 -5.17 0.36 -20.87
N LYS A 734 -4.73 1.22 -19.93
CA LYS A 734 -4.36 0.85 -18.56
C LYS A 734 -5.57 0.33 -17.76
N SER A 735 -6.75 0.92 -18.00
CA SER A 735 -8.03 0.42 -17.44
C SER A 735 -8.38 -0.95 -18.01
N ALA A 736 -8.23 -1.13 -19.33
CA ALA A 736 -8.45 -2.42 -19.98
C ALA A 736 -7.47 -3.50 -19.51
N VAL A 737 -6.19 -3.18 -19.37
CA VAL A 737 -5.17 -4.10 -18.86
C VAL A 737 -5.51 -4.59 -17.44
N ARG A 738 -6.17 -3.78 -16.59
CA ARG A 738 -6.70 -4.26 -15.29
C ARG A 738 -7.76 -5.36 -15.48
N ALA A 739 -8.72 -5.15 -16.39
CA ALA A 739 -9.77 -6.11 -16.71
C ALA A 739 -9.23 -7.39 -17.37
N LEU A 740 -8.41 -7.22 -18.41
CA LEU A 740 -7.79 -8.31 -19.18
C LEU A 740 -6.87 -9.18 -18.32
N ASN A 741 -6.12 -8.59 -17.38
CA ASN A 741 -5.35 -9.35 -16.39
C ASN A 741 -6.22 -10.19 -15.45
N PHE A 742 -7.49 -9.83 -15.21
CA PHE A 742 -8.40 -10.69 -14.46
C PHE A 742 -8.91 -11.84 -15.33
N PHE A 743 -9.37 -11.58 -16.56
CA PHE A 743 -9.76 -12.65 -17.49
C PHE A 743 -8.62 -13.64 -17.72
N ASP A 744 -7.38 -13.16 -17.87
CA ASP A 744 -6.17 -13.99 -17.93
C ASP A 744 -6.10 -14.97 -16.74
N ARG A 745 -6.08 -14.46 -15.49
CA ARG A 745 -5.98 -15.31 -14.29
C ARG A 745 -7.15 -16.29 -14.15
N MET A 746 -8.37 -15.86 -14.46
CA MET A 746 -9.56 -16.69 -14.30
C MET A 746 -9.62 -17.81 -15.34
N LEU A 747 -9.24 -17.52 -16.59
CA LEU A 747 -9.32 -18.47 -17.69
C LEU A 747 -8.06 -19.35 -17.83
N LYS A 748 -6.94 -19.01 -17.20
CA LYS A 748 -5.61 -19.63 -17.43
C LYS A 748 -5.53 -21.15 -17.36
N LYS A 749 -6.37 -21.75 -16.52
CA LYS A 749 -6.45 -23.21 -16.28
C LYS A 749 -7.68 -23.85 -16.93
N MET A 750 -8.40 -23.11 -17.78
CA MET A 750 -9.65 -23.51 -18.43
C MET A 750 -9.42 -23.77 -19.93
N PRO A 751 -10.14 -24.72 -20.57
CA PRO A 751 -9.95 -25.06 -21.98
C PRO A 751 -10.04 -23.88 -22.96
N ILE A 752 -10.85 -22.86 -22.65
CA ILE A 752 -11.06 -21.67 -23.49
C ILE A 752 -9.86 -20.69 -23.55
N TYR A 753 -8.83 -20.89 -22.73
CA TYR A 753 -7.73 -19.93 -22.58
C TYR A 753 -7.03 -19.58 -23.91
N GLY A 754 -6.93 -20.53 -24.85
CA GLY A 754 -6.35 -20.26 -26.16
C GLY A 754 -7.20 -19.36 -27.06
N ASN A 755 -8.53 -19.47 -27.02
CA ASN A 755 -9.44 -18.53 -27.68
C ASN A 755 -9.30 -17.12 -27.07
N PHE A 756 -9.14 -17.04 -25.74
CA PHE A 756 -8.83 -15.77 -25.07
C PHE A 756 -7.48 -15.19 -25.52
N LEU A 757 -6.43 -16.00 -25.70
CA LEU A 757 -5.16 -15.55 -26.28
C LEU A 757 -5.32 -15.08 -27.75
N THR A 758 -6.17 -15.72 -28.55
CA THR A 758 -6.48 -15.28 -29.93
C THR A 758 -7.21 -13.92 -29.93
N TYR A 759 -8.21 -13.73 -29.07
CA TYR A 759 -8.87 -12.43 -28.85
C TYR A 759 -7.86 -11.35 -28.44
N MET A 760 -7.03 -11.64 -27.43
CA MET A 760 -6.01 -10.72 -26.93
C MET A 760 -4.99 -10.32 -28.00
N ARG A 761 -4.55 -11.27 -28.85
CA ARG A 761 -3.68 -10.98 -30.00
C ARG A 761 -4.36 -10.07 -31.02
N ASN A 762 -5.60 -10.38 -31.41
CA ASN A 762 -6.38 -9.55 -32.33
C ASN A 762 -6.55 -8.11 -31.83
N LEU A 763 -6.68 -7.93 -30.51
CA LEU A 763 -6.80 -6.62 -29.88
C LEU A 763 -5.46 -5.85 -29.83
N ILE A 764 -4.35 -6.52 -29.48
CA ILE A 764 -3.06 -5.85 -29.25
C ILE A 764 -2.24 -5.63 -30.52
N THR A 765 -2.35 -6.49 -31.55
CA THR A 765 -1.47 -6.42 -32.74
C THR A 765 -1.46 -5.04 -33.41
N PRO A 766 -2.60 -4.39 -33.75
CA PRO A 766 -2.60 -3.05 -34.36
C PRO A 766 -1.93 -1.95 -33.50
N VAL A 767 -1.95 -2.14 -32.17
CA VAL A 767 -1.32 -1.24 -31.19
C VAL A 767 0.17 -1.51 -31.08
N TYR A 768 0.56 -2.78 -31.05
CA TYR A 768 1.95 -3.23 -31.10
C TYR A 768 2.63 -2.79 -32.40
N ASP A 769 1.95 -2.89 -33.55
CA ASP A 769 2.48 -2.49 -34.85
C ASP A 769 2.71 -0.98 -34.95
N LYS A 770 1.85 -0.16 -34.31
CA LYS A 770 2.05 1.30 -34.23
C LYS A 770 3.15 1.70 -33.25
N PHE A 771 3.11 1.18 -32.03
CA PHE A 771 3.90 1.69 -30.91
C PHE A 771 5.24 0.95 -30.77
N GLY A 772 5.20 -0.40 -30.80
CA GLY A 772 6.35 -1.28 -30.99
C GLY A 772 7.54 -1.08 -30.04
N TRP A 773 8.71 -1.52 -30.52
CA TRP A 773 9.99 -1.50 -29.80
C TRP A 773 10.75 -0.17 -29.89
N ASN A 774 10.28 0.78 -30.72
CA ASN A 774 11.01 2.03 -31.00
C ASN A 774 10.61 3.14 -30.03
N ILE A 775 11.24 3.18 -28.85
CA ILE A 775 11.09 4.27 -27.87
C ILE A 775 12.13 5.36 -28.14
N SER A 776 11.65 6.58 -28.42
CA SER A 776 12.49 7.76 -28.59
C SER A 776 12.60 8.53 -27.26
N LYS A 777 13.76 9.15 -27.01
CA LYS A 777 13.92 10.11 -25.90
C LYS A 777 12.92 11.27 -26.01
N THR A 778 12.52 11.66 -27.23
CA THR A 778 11.55 12.73 -27.51
C THR A 778 10.07 12.31 -27.44
N ASP A 779 9.75 11.04 -27.22
CA ASP A 779 8.34 10.63 -27.05
C ASP A 779 7.71 11.29 -25.81
N LYS A 780 6.44 11.67 -25.89
CA LYS A 780 5.66 12.12 -24.72
C LYS A 780 5.56 11.00 -23.66
N HIS A 781 5.38 11.38 -22.40
CA HIS A 781 5.38 10.47 -21.26
C HIS A 781 4.38 9.32 -21.41
N LEU A 782 3.11 9.63 -21.67
CA LEU A 782 2.06 8.63 -21.89
C LEU A 782 2.29 7.78 -23.16
N VAL A 783 3.01 8.30 -24.17
CA VAL A 783 3.41 7.53 -25.36
C VAL A 783 4.50 6.51 -25.02
N LYS A 784 5.49 6.86 -24.19
CA LYS A 784 6.49 5.90 -23.69
C LYS A 784 5.83 4.78 -22.87
N TYR A 785 4.88 5.14 -22.00
CA TYR A 785 4.04 4.18 -21.28
C TYR A 785 3.24 3.29 -22.23
N MET A 786 2.65 3.84 -23.29
CA MET A 786 1.89 3.06 -24.27
C MET A 786 2.80 2.10 -25.06
N LYS A 787 4.01 2.51 -25.44
CA LYS A 787 5.02 1.65 -26.08
C LYS A 787 5.45 0.48 -25.18
N SER A 788 5.83 0.77 -23.93
CA SER A 788 6.19 -0.25 -22.94
C SER A 788 5.04 -1.24 -22.70
N THR A 789 3.81 -0.73 -22.57
CA THR A 789 2.60 -1.55 -22.37
C THR A 789 2.25 -2.41 -23.59
N ALA A 790 2.39 -1.87 -24.80
CA ALA A 790 2.13 -2.60 -26.04
C ALA A 790 3.09 -3.79 -26.19
N VAL A 791 4.38 -3.61 -25.89
CA VAL A 791 5.38 -4.69 -25.87
C VAL A 791 5.10 -5.67 -24.74
N GLU A 792 4.80 -5.21 -23.52
CA GLU A 792 4.49 -6.09 -22.37
C GLU A 792 3.28 -7.00 -22.65
N VAL A 793 2.16 -6.43 -23.14
CA VAL A 793 0.95 -7.21 -23.45
C VAL A 793 1.20 -8.14 -24.64
N ALA A 794 1.82 -7.67 -25.74
CA ALA A 794 2.12 -8.49 -26.90
C ALA A 794 3.03 -9.70 -26.57
N CYS A 795 4.07 -9.49 -25.78
CA CYS A 795 4.95 -10.58 -25.33
C CYS A 795 4.29 -11.47 -24.27
N THR A 796 3.37 -10.95 -23.46
CA THR A 796 2.57 -11.76 -22.52
C THR A 796 1.67 -12.75 -23.26
N VAL A 797 1.02 -12.31 -24.35
CA VAL A 797 0.15 -13.15 -25.19
C VAL A 797 0.93 -13.95 -26.25
N GLU A 798 2.26 -13.90 -26.20
CA GLU A 798 3.19 -14.66 -27.05
C GLU A 798 3.06 -14.33 -28.55
N HIS A 799 2.90 -13.03 -28.85
CA HIS A 799 3.02 -12.46 -30.20
C HIS A 799 4.43 -12.71 -30.75
N GLN A 800 4.53 -13.40 -31.89
CA GLN A 800 5.79 -14.03 -32.34
C GLN A 800 6.92 -13.04 -32.59
N ASP A 801 6.63 -11.89 -33.21
CA ASP A 801 7.62 -10.82 -33.41
C ASP A 801 8.10 -10.20 -32.08
N CYS A 802 7.22 -10.11 -31.07
CA CYS A 802 7.60 -9.62 -29.74
C CYS A 802 8.53 -10.60 -29.04
N ILE A 803 8.19 -11.90 -29.03
CA ILE A 803 9.04 -12.95 -28.45
C ILE A 803 10.40 -13.02 -29.16
N LYS A 804 10.43 -12.91 -30.49
CA LYS A 804 11.67 -12.89 -31.28
C LYS A 804 12.56 -11.72 -30.87
N LYS A 805 12.06 -10.47 -30.94
CA LYS A 805 12.84 -9.26 -30.60
C LYS A 805 13.29 -9.25 -29.14
N ALA A 806 12.42 -9.63 -28.21
CA ALA A 806 12.77 -9.73 -26.80
C ALA A 806 13.90 -10.75 -26.54
N ARG A 807 13.93 -11.86 -27.28
CA ARG A 807 15.03 -12.82 -27.21
C ARG A 807 16.32 -12.29 -27.84
N GLU A 808 16.26 -11.67 -29.01
CA GLU A 808 17.43 -11.07 -29.65
C GLU A 808 18.08 -9.99 -28.77
N GLU A 809 17.28 -9.13 -28.13
CA GLU A 809 17.74 -8.10 -27.18
C GLU A 809 18.31 -8.70 -25.89
N PHE A 810 17.69 -9.77 -25.37
CA PHE A 810 18.19 -10.50 -24.20
C PHE A 810 19.51 -11.23 -24.48
N GLU A 811 19.63 -11.86 -25.65
CA GLU A 811 20.82 -12.62 -26.05
C GLU A 811 22.02 -11.68 -26.28
N LYS A 812 21.81 -10.48 -26.87
CA LYS A 812 22.83 -9.40 -26.91
C LYS A 812 23.27 -8.98 -25.51
N TRP A 813 22.32 -8.64 -24.63
CA TRP A 813 22.60 -8.25 -23.24
C TRP A 813 23.30 -9.36 -22.44
N LEU A 814 22.99 -10.63 -22.71
CA LEU A 814 23.62 -11.77 -22.06
C LEU A 814 25.05 -12.01 -22.54
N ILE A 815 25.40 -11.62 -23.77
CA ILE A 815 26.75 -11.81 -24.33
C ILE A 815 27.68 -10.63 -24.00
N ASP A 816 27.23 -9.38 -24.18
CA ASP A 816 28.01 -8.17 -23.91
C ASP A 816 27.55 -7.46 -22.64
N ASP A 817 28.44 -7.33 -21.64
CA ASP A 817 28.19 -6.60 -20.39
C ASP A 817 28.03 -5.07 -20.58
N ASN A 818 28.46 -4.52 -21.72
CA ASN A 818 28.29 -3.10 -22.06
C ASN A 818 26.92 -2.80 -22.70
N TYR A 819 26.24 -3.82 -23.22
CA TYR A 819 25.00 -3.65 -23.96
C TYR A 819 23.84 -3.21 -23.05
N LYS A 820 23.25 -2.05 -23.34
CA LYS A 820 22.11 -1.48 -22.60
C LYS A 820 20.82 -1.72 -23.38
N ILE A 821 19.96 -2.62 -22.90
CA ILE A 821 18.55 -2.68 -23.30
C ILE A 821 17.88 -1.36 -22.88
N GLU A 822 16.99 -0.81 -23.70
CA GLU A 822 16.22 0.41 -23.39
C GLU A 822 15.52 0.29 -22.02
N ALA A 823 15.52 1.39 -21.26
CA ALA A 823 15.17 1.42 -19.84
C ALA A 823 13.70 1.07 -19.58
N ASP A 824 12.80 1.44 -20.50
CA ASP A 824 11.37 1.12 -20.44
C ASP A 824 11.04 -0.32 -20.91
N LEU A 825 11.94 -0.97 -21.65
CA LEU A 825 11.75 -2.35 -22.18
C LEU A 825 12.53 -3.41 -21.41
N THR A 826 13.52 -3.03 -20.58
CA THR A 826 14.40 -3.97 -19.86
C THR A 826 13.61 -5.06 -19.11
N SER A 827 12.52 -4.71 -18.45
CA SER A 827 11.73 -5.63 -17.61
C SER A 827 11.07 -6.74 -18.42
N VAL A 828 10.49 -6.42 -19.58
CA VAL A 828 9.86 -7.41 -20.48
C VAL A 828 10.93 -8.22 -21.21
N THR A 829 11.99 -7.58 -21.71
CA THR A 829 13.12 -8.27 -22.38
C THR A 829 13.76 -9.33 -21.47
N LEU A 830 14.13 -8.97 -20.24
CA LEU A 830 14.72 -9.92 -19.29
C LEU A 830 13.75 -11.04 -18.90
N CYS A 831 12.47 -10.71 -18.67
CA CYS A 831 11.44 -11.69 -18.30
C CYS A 831 11.16 -12.69 -19.41
N VAL A 832 11.03 -12.24 -20.67
CA VAL A 832 10.85 -13.10 -21.84
C VAL A 832 12.11 -13.93 -22.10
N GLY A 833 13.29 -13.33 -21.99
CA GLY A 833 14.57 -14.04 -22.06
C GLY A 833 14.61 -15.22 -21.10
N ILE A 834 14.33 -15.00 -19.80
CA ILE A 834 14.28 -16.07 -18.81
C ILE A 834 13.16 -17.10 -19.11
N LYS A 835 11.96 -16.64 -19.48
CA LYS A 835 10.77 -17.48 -19.78
C LYS A 835 11.00 -18.54 -20.87
N PHE A 836 11.93 -18.28 -21.79
CA PHE A 836 12.30 -19.20 -22.88
C PHE A 836 13.77 -19.67 -22.81
N SER A 837 14.40 -19.57 -21.64
CA SER A 837 15.78 -20.01 -21.41
C SER A 837 15.88 -21.33 -20.63
N ASN A 838 17.10 -21.85 -20.49
CA ASN A 838 17.40 -23.06 -19.72
C ASN A 838 17.99 -22.73 -18.33
N GLY A 839 18.22 -23.76 -17.52
CA GLY A 839 18.78 -23.60 -16.18
C GLY A 839 20.14 -22.90 -16.12
N SER A 840 21.06 -23.17 -17.04
CA SER A 840 22.40 -22.53 -17.01
C SER A 840 22.36 -21.05 -17.39
N THR A 841 21.45 -20.63 -18.28
CA THR A 841 21.13 -19.21 -18.48
C THR A 841 20.55 -18.57 -17.22
N TRP A 842 19.65 -19.27 -16.51
CA TRP A 842 19.06 -18.77 -15.26
C TRP A 842 20.13 -18.56 -14.18
N GLU A 843 21.03 -19.52 -13.94
CA GLU A 843 22.15 -19.36 -12.98
C GLU A 843 23.05 -18.18 -13.35
N ARG A 844 23.32 -17.94 -14.64
CA ARG A 844 24.15 -16.80 -15.09
C ARG A 844 23.47 -15.46 -14.79
N VAL A 845 22.15 -15.36 -14.96
CA VAL A 845 21.37 -14.16 -14.60
C VAL A 845 21.23 -14.02 -13.07
N PHE A 846 21.14 -15.13 -12.33
CA PHE A 846 21.18 -15.12 -10.87
C PHE A 846 22.52 -14.60 -10.33
N GLY A 847 23.64 -15.00 -10.95
CA GLY A 847 24.96 -14.43 -10.66
C GLY A 847 25.04 -12.92 -10.93
N ARG A 848 24.46 -12.44 -12.03
CA ARG A 848 24.32 -10.99 -12.29
C ARG A 848 23.43 -10.30 -11.23
N PHE A 849 22.32 -10.91 -10.79
CA PHE A 849 21.47 -10.38 -9.71
C PHE A 849 22.21 -10.25 -8.38
N MET A 850 23.03 -11.25 -8.02
CA MET A 850 23.84 -11.21 -6.80
C MET A 850 24.83 -10.04 -6.81
N ASN A 851 25.49 -9.81 -7.95
CA ASN A 851 26.54 -8.79 -8.12
C ASN A 851 26.01 -7.39 -8.50
N GLU A 852 24.72 -7.23 -8.81
CA GLU A 852 24.13 -5.93 -9.18
C GLU A 852 23.92 -5.00 -7.96
N THR A 853 24.10 -3.70 -8.21
CA THR A 853 24.24 -2.62 -7.22
C THR A 853 23.53 -1.31 -7.61
N SER A 854 23.00 -1.19 -8.83
CA SER A 854 21.87 -0.30 -9.11
C SER A 854 20.59 -0.96 -8.57
N PRO A 855 19.90 -0.39 -7.56
CA PRO A 855 18.71 -0.99 -6.97
C PRO A 855 17.60 -1.24 -8.00
N THR A 856 17.44 -0.32 -8.95
CA THR A 856 16.51 -0.42 -10.08
C THR A 856 16.80 -1.65 -10.94
N MET A 857 18.07 -1.88 -11.30
CA MET A 857 18.45 -3.06 -12.10
C MET A 857 18.37 -4.35 -11.29
N LYS A 858 18.71 -4.33 -9.99
CA LYS A 858 18.56 -5.50 -9.10
C LYS A 858 17.11 -5.93 -8.95
N SER A 859 16.17 -4.98 -8.87
CA SER A 859 14.73 -5.25 -8.88
C SER A 859 14.25 -5.80 -10.24
N LYS A 860 14.71 -5.24 -11.37
CA LYS A 860 14.44 -5.77 -12.73
C LYS A 860 14.91 -7.23 -12.88
N LEU A 861 16.12 -7.54 -12.40
CA LEU A 861 16.69 -8.89 -12.41
C LEU A 861 15.90 -9.86 -11.51
N MET A 862 15.59 -9.46 -10.27
CA MET A 862 14.77 -10.23 -9.33
C MET A 862 13.40 -10.60 -9.91
N HIS A 863 12.74 -9.65 -10.58
CA HIS A 863 11.51 -9.94 -11.31
C HIS A 863 11.76 -10.96 -12.44
N SER A 864 12.74 -10.72 -13.31
CA SER A 864 12.99 -11.59 -14.47
C SER A 864 13.28 -13.06 -14.12
N LEU A 865 13.99 -13.31 -13.01
CA LEU A 865 14.30 -14.66 -12.54
C LEU A 865 13.05 -15.46 -12.16
N SER A 866 11.98 -14.78 -11.74
CA SER A 866 10.68 -15.40 -11.47
C SER A 866 9.89 -15.79 -12.73
N CYS A 867 10.29 -15.33 -13.92
CA CYS A 867 9.57 -15.59 -15.18
C CYS A 867 9.84 -16.98 -15.80
N SER A 868 10.68 -17.82 -15.17
CA SER A 868 10.98 -19.16 -15.69
C SER A 868 9.74 -20.04 -15.76
N ARG A 869 9.67 -20.92 -16.77
CA ARG A 869 8.62 -21.95 -16.89
C ARG A 869 8.94 -23.23 -16.10
N GLU A 870 10.16 -23.37 -15.59
CA GLU A 870 10.65 -24.58 -14.94
C GLU A 870 10.23 -24.65 -13.45
N PRO A 871 9.39 -25.62 -13.02
CA PRO A 871 8.92 -25.69 -11.63
C PRO A 871 10.06 -25.82 -10.61
N TRP A 872 11.10 -26.59 -10.94
CA TRP A 872 12.25 -26.82 -10.07
C TRP A 872 13.10 -25.56 -9.86
N ILE A 873 13.19 -24.68 -10.87
CA ILE A 873 13.86 -23.37 -10.74
C ILE A 873 13.06 -22.45 -9.82
N LEU A 874 11.74 -22.39 -9.97
CA LEU A 874 10.87 -21.58 -9.12
C LEU A 874 10.91 -22.06 -7.65
N ILE A 875 10.91 -23.38 -7.42
CA ILE A 875 11.07 -23.97 -6.08
C ILE A 875 12.46 -23.64 -5.49
N LYS A 876 13.54 -23.79 -6.27
CA LYS A 876 14.90 -23.37 -5.84
C LYS A 876 14.93 -21.90 -5.44
N TYR A 877 14.24 -21.03 -6.16
CA TYR A 877 14.23 -19.58 -5.88
C TYR A 877 13.41 -19.24 -4.62
N LEU A 878 12.26 -19.90 -4.40
CA LEU A 878 11.47 -19.80 -3.15
C LEU A 878 12.30 -20.26 -1.94
N LEU A 879 12.97 -21.42 -2.04
CA LEU A 879 13.86 -21.92 -0.99
C LEU A 879 15.02 -20.96 -0.72
N GLY A 880 15.61 -20.37 -1.75
CA GLY A 880 16.67 -19.36 -1.60
C GLY A 880 16.21 -18.09 -0.87
N ALA A 881 14.96 -17.65 -1.08
CA ALA A 881 14.42 -16.45 -0.42
C ALA A 881 14.32 -16.60 1.10
N ILE A 882 13.88 -17.76 1.59
CA ILE A 882 13.71 -18.02 3.04
C ILE A 882 14.97 -18.63 3.66
N GLY A 883 15.59 -19.62 3.03
CA GLY A 883 16.72 -20.39 3.59
C GLY A 883 18.11 -19.76 3.44
N SER A 884 18.28 -18.64 2.74
CA SER A 884 19.60 -18.03 2.48
C SER A 884 19.79 -16.63 3.06
N GLU A 885 21.04 -16.26 3.34
CA GLU A 885 21.49 -14.89 3.57
C GLU A 885 21.75 -14.12 2.26
N LEU A 886 21.85 -14.81 1.12
CA LEU A 886 22.14 -14.22 -0.19
C LEU A 886 21.05 -13.25 -0.68
N ILE A 887 19.82 -13.41 -0.19
CA ILE A 887 18.66 -12.57 -0.52
C ILE A 887 18.24 -11.83 0.76
N ARG A 888 18.19 -10.49 0.72
CA ARG A 888 17.77 -9.68 1.89
C ARG A 888 16.32 -10.00 2.26
N ASN A 889 15.96 -9.85 3.53
CA ASN A 889 14.58 -10.08 3.99
C ASN A 889 13.53 -9.28 3.18
N GLN A 890 13.83 -8.01 2.84
CA GLN A 890 12.95 -7.20 1.98
C GLN A 890 12.84 -7.71 0.54
N ASP A 891 13.91 -8.32 0.01
CA ASP A 891 13.93 -8.91 -1.34
C ASP A 891 13.18 -10.24 -1.37
N ALA A 892 13.25 -11.03 -0.28
CA ALA A 892 12.58 -12.34 -0.16
C ALA A 892 11.06 -12.26 -0.31
N VAL A 893 10.43 -11.23 0.26
CA VAL A 893 8.99 -10.93 0.09
C VAL A 893 8.68 -10.69 -1.39
N MET A 894 9.54 -9.94 -2.09
CA MET A 894 9.37 -9.61 -3.51
C MET A 894 9.58 -10.83 -4.42
N VAL A 895 10.51 -11.74 -4.10
CA VAL A 895 10.69 -13.00 -4.82
C VAL A 895 9.40 -13.83 -4.78
N ILE A 896 8.81 -14.06 -3.60
CA ILE A 896 7.58 -14.86 -3.47
C ILE A 896 6.40 -14.14 -4.14
N HIS A 897 6.31 -12.81 -4.01
CA HIS A 897 5.33 -11.98 -4.73
C HIS A 897 5.41 -12.17 -6.25
N TYR A 898 6.60 -12.06 -6.86
CA TYR A 898 6.74 -12.23 -8.30
C TYR A 898 6.48 -13.67 -8.76
N ILE A 899 6.98 -14.68 -8.03
CA ILE A 899 6.70 -16.09 -8.33
C ILE A 899 5.19 -16.38 -8.24
N SER A 900 4.46 -15.77 -7.30
CA SER A 900 2.99 -15.93 -7.22
C SER A 900 2.20 -15.37 -8.41
N LYS A 901 2.83 -14.51 -9.23
CA LYS A 901 2.27 -14.01 -10.50
C LYS A 901 2.65 -14.88 -11.71
N ASN A 902 3.63 -15.77 -11.57
CA ASN A 902 4.00 -16.70 -12.63
C ASN A 902 2.87 -17.73 -12.86
N PRO A 903 2.53 -18.08 -14.12
CA PRO A 903 1.45 -19.03 -14.44
C PRO A 903 1.55 -20.39 -13.75
N ILE A 904 2.78 -20.85 -13.48
CA ILE A 904 3.12 -22.11 -12.81
C ILE A 904 3.49 -21.82 -11.34
N GLY A 905 4.18 -20.71 -11.10
CA GLY A 905 4.62 -20.29 -9.77
C GLY A 905 3.51 -19.91 -8.78
N GLY A 906 2.31 -19.56 -9.24
CA GLY A 906 1.15 -19.25 -8.39
C GLY A 906 0.85 -20.35 -7.36
N ASP A 907 0.65 -21.58 -7.83
CA ASP A 907 0.34 -22.74 -6.98
C ASP A 907 1.54 -23.14 -6.12
N LEU A 908 2.76 -23.01 -6.66
CA LEU A 908 4.00 -23.29 -5.94
C LEU A 908 4.19 -22.31 -4.77
N ALA A 909 3.94 -21.02 -4.97
CA ALA A 909 4.07 -19.99 -3.93
C ALA A 909 2.99 -20.13 -2.84
N TRP A 910 1.76 -20.50 -3.21
CA TRP A 910 0.68 -20.78 -2.23
C TRP A 910 0.99 -22.01 -1.37
N ASN A 911 1.40 -23.13 -1.99
CA ASN A 911 1.80 -24.34 -1.28
C ASN A 911 3.04 -24.08 -0.39
N PHE A 912 4.04 -23.35 -0.90
CA PHE A 912 5.23 -22.98 -0.14
C PHE A 912 4.89 -22.15 1.11
N ILE A 913 4.02 -21.15 1.00
CA ILE A 913 3.58 -20.32 2.15
C ILE A 913 2.82 -21.15 3.18
N THR A 914 1.87 -21.98 2.76
CA THR A 914 1.07 -22.79 3.69
C THR A 914 1.90 -23.87 4.40
N GLN A 915 3.01 -24.32 3.82
CA GLN A 915 3.94 -25.28 4.42
C GLN A 915 5.03 -24.64 5.30
N ASN A 916 5.46 -23.41 4.99
CA ASN A 916 6.63 -22.77 5.62
C ASN A 916 6.26 -21.50 6.41
N TRP A 917 4.99 -21.31 6.77
CA TRP A 917 4.50 -20.07 7.39
C TRP A 917 5.27 -19.65 8.64
N ASP A 918 5.64 -20.59 9.50
CA ASP A 918 6.31 -20.27 10.76
C ASP A 918 7.72 -19.69 10.55
N ASP A 919 8.50 -20.22 9.60
CA ASP A 919 9.81 -19.66 9.23
C ASP A 919 9.68 -18.34 8.46
N ILE A 920 8.66 -18.23 7.59
CA ILE A 920 8.32 -16.98 6.90
C ILE A 920 7.98 -15.88 7.91
N ASN A 921 7.14 -16.18 8.91
CA ASN A 921 6.75 -15.23 9.96
C ASN A 921 7.93 -14.90 10.87
N LYS A 922 8.78 -15.87 11.19
CA LYS A 922 10.01 -15.67 11.99
C LYS A 922 11.06 -14.81 11.27
N LYS A 923 11.22 -14.95 9.95
CA LYS A 923 12.20 -14.17 9.14
C LYS A 923 11.66 -12.80 8.70
N LEU A 924 10.36 -12.67 8.45
CA LEU A 924 9.76 -11.52 7.74
C LEU A 924 8.64 -10.80 8.52
N GLY A 925 8.07 -11.43 9.57
CA GLY A 925 6.89 -10.94 10.29
C GLY A 925 7.07 -9.65 11.11
N GLY A 926 8.29 -9.09 11.17
CA GLY A 926 8.58 -7.81 11.80
C GLY A 926 7.99 -6.58 11.07
N THR A 927 7.46 -6.72 9.85
CA THR A 927 6.87 -5.59 9.09
C THR A 927 5.49 -5.91 8.52
N LEU A 928 4.45 -5.26 9.03
CA LEU A 928 3.04 -5.51 8.67
C LEU A 928 2.78 -5.38 7.15
N LEU A 929 3.32 -4.33 6.54
CA LEU A 929 3.18 -4.07 5.10
C LEU A 929 3.71 -5.23 4.23
N SER A 930 4.78 -5.90 4.67
CA SER A 930 5.35 -7.06 3.97
C SER A 930 4.40 -8.25 4.02
N THR A 931 3.91 -8.60 5.20
CA THR A 931 2.97 -9.71 5.43
C THR A 931 1.67 -9.51 4.67
N ASN A 932 1.14 -8.28 4.68
CA ASN A 932 -0.12 -7.95 3.98
C ASN A 932 0.03 -8.07 2.45
N ASN A 933 1.11 -7.55 1.88
CA ASN A 933 1.38 -7.68 0.45
C ASN A 933 1.63 -9.14 0.03
N LEU A 934 2.29 -9.94 0.87
CA LEU A 934 2.57 -11.35 0.62
C LEU A 934 1.26 -12.17 0.51
N ILE A 935 0.41 -12.13 1.54
CA ILE A 935 -0.88 -12.86 1.56
C ILE A 935 -1.79 -12.39 0.42
N ASN A 936 -1.90 -11.07 0.21
CA ASN A 936 -2.71 -10.49 -0.87
C ASN A 936 -2.26 -11.01 -2.25
N SER A 937 -0.95 -11.19 -2.47
CA SER A 937 -0.42 -11.65 -3.74
C SER A 937 -0.68 -13.14 -3.97
N VAL A 938 -0.31 -14.01 -3.02
CA VAL A 938 -0.39 -15.46 -3.25
C VAL A 938 -1.83 -15.98 -3.30
N THR A 939 -2.76 -15.28 -2.66
CA THR A 939 -4.19 -15.59 -2.73
C THR A 939 -4.91 -14.92 -3.92
N ALA A 940 -4.20 -14.20 -4.81
CA ALA A 940 -4.83 -13.37 -5.85
C ALA A 940 -5.50 -14.16 -7.00
N ALA A 941 -5.03 -15.39 -7.24
CA ALA A 941 -5.52 -16.29 -8.29
C ALA A 941 -6.35 -17.48 -7.76
N LEU A 942 -6.70 -17.48 -6.47
CA LEU A 942 -7.51 -18.55 -5.89
C LEU A 942 -8.97 -18.35 -6.32
N ASN A 943 -9.47 -19.29 -7.13
CA ASN A 943 -10.81 -19.26 -7.73
C ASN A 943 -11.54 -20.61 -7.65
N THR A 944 -11.07 -21.55 -6.82
CA THR A 944 -11.67 -22.88 -6.67
C THR A 944 -12.16 -23.14 -5.24
N ARG A 945 -13.21 -23.96 -5.11
CA ARG A 945 -13.79 -24.38 -3.83
C ARG A 945 -12.80 -25.18 -2.95
N VAL A 946 -11.77 -25.78 -3.54
CA VAL A 946 -10.66 -26.45 -2.82
C VAL A 946 -9.69 -25.41 -2.26
N ALA A 947 -9.25 -24.45 -3.08
CA ALA A 947 -8.36 -23.38 -2.64
C ALA A 947 -8.99 -22.51 -1.55
N TYR A 948 -10.30 -22.25 -1.62
CA TYR A 948 -11.04 -21.57 -0.56
C TYR A 948 -10.95 -22.32 0.78
N LYS A 949 -11.20 -23.65 0.80
CA LYS A 949 -11.06 -24.47 2.02
C LYS A 949 -9.63 -24.52 2.55
N GLN A 950 -8.62 -24.51 1.68
CA GLN A 950 -7.21 -24.39 2.10
C GLN A 950 -6.93 -23.05 2.78
N LEU A 951 -7.47 -21.94 2.24
CA LEU A 951 -7.33 -20.61 2.81
C LEU A 951 -8.05 -20.49 4.17
N GLU A 952 -9.24 -21.07 4.31
CA GLU A 952 -9.95 -21.17 5.60
C GLU A 952 -9.16 -21.98 6.64
N ASN A 953 -8.57 -23.11 6.23
CA ASN A 953 -7.74 -23.91 7.13
C ASN A 953 -6.46 -23.17 7.53
N PHE A 954 -5.77 -22.52 6.60
CA PHE A 954 -4.61 -21.66 6.88
C PHE A 954 -4.96 -20.54 7.89
N ALA A 955 -6.09 -19.84 7.65
CA ALA A 955 -6.59 -18.81 8.55
C ALA A 955 -6.86 -19.32 9.97
N LYS A 956 -7.44 -20.53 10.09
CA LYS A 956 -7.72 -21.19 11.37
C LYS A 956 -6.44 -21.66 12.07
N THR A 957 -5.53 -22.31 11.35
CA THR A 957 -4.28 -22.87 11.90
C THR A 957 -3.31 -21.80 12.38
N HIS A 958 -3.22 -20.65 11.70
CA HIS A 958 -2.27 -19.59 12.03
C HIS A 958 -2.92 -18.35 12.68
N LYS A 959 -4.18 -18.42 13.14
CA LYS A 959 -4.97 -17.30 13.68
C LYS A 959 -4.17 -16.37 14.61
N GLU A 960 -3.47 -16.93 15.59
CA GLU A 960 -2.68 -16.18 16.58
C GLU A 960 -1.41 -15.56 15.99
N LYS A 961 -0.83 -16.21 14.98
CA LYS A 961 0.42 -15.81 14.32
C LYS A 961 0.21 -14.78 13.19
N LEU A 962 -1.02 -14.59 12.72
CA LEU A 962 -1.36 -13.64 11.65
C LEU A 962 -1.28 -12.16 12.10
N GLY A 963 -1.54 -11.86 13.38
CA GLY A 963 -1.54 -10.49 13.89
C GLY A 963 -2.49 -9.57 13.10
N ALA A 964 -2.01 -8.41 12.64
CA ALA A 964 -2.77 -7.49 11.78
C ALA A 964 -2.94 -7.97 10.32
N ALA A 965 -2.42 -9.15 9.96
CA ALA A 965 -2.70 -9.76 8.66
C ALA A 965 -4.06 -10.50 8.61
N VAL A 966 -4.80 -10.56 9.72
CA VAL A 966 -6.16 -11.13 9.75
C VAL A 966 -7.09 -10.42 8.76
N ARG A 967 -7.06 -9.08 8.70
CA ARG A 967 -7.93 -8.32 7.78
C ARG A 967 -7.67 -8.65 6.30
N ILE A 968 -6.41 -8.86 5.91
CA ILE A 968 -6.09 -9.23 4.52
C ILE A 968 -6.42 -10.68 4.19
N VAL A 969 -6.42 -11.59 5.17
CA VAL A 969 -6.90 -12.97 5.02
C VAL A 969 -8.41 -13.01 4.81
N GLU A 970 -9.17 -12.22 5.57
CA GLU A 970 -10.62 -12.11 5.38
C GLU A 970 -10.99 -11.45 4.03
N TYR A 971 -10.28 -10.40 3.61
CA TYR A 971 -10.37 -9.87 2.25
C TYR A 971 -10.03 -10.92 1.17
N ALA A 972 -9.00 -11.75 1.40
CA ALA A 972 -8.65 -12.83 0.49
C ALA A 972 -9.74 -13.90 0.39
N LYS A 973 -10.45 -14.21 1.49
CA LYS A 973 -11.60 -15.11 1.51
C LYS A 973 -12.78 -14.54 0.71
N GLU A 974 -13.21 -13.29 0.97
CA GLU A 974 -14.27 -12.63 0.17
C GLU A 974 -13.91 -12.59 -1.31
N ARG A 975 -12.66 -12.22 -1.64
CA ARG A 975 -12.17 -12.18 -3.02
C ARG A 975 -12.18 -13.56 -3.69
N THR A 976 -11.82 -14.62 -2.96
CA THR A 976 -11.82 -16.01 -3.47
C THR A 976 -13.26 -16.49 -3.72
N LYS A 977 -14.18 -16.19 -2.79
CA LYS A 977 -15.61 -16.48 -2.94
C LYS A 977 -16.22 -15.75 -4.14
N ALA A 978 -15.96 -14.45 -4.30
CA ALA A 978 -16.36 -13.67 -5.47
C ALA A 978 -15.74 -14.18 -6.79
N GLN A 979 -14.55 -14.81 -6.75
CA GLN A 979 -13.95 -15.46 -7.93
C GLN A 979 -14.66 -16.78 -8.28
N ILE A 980 -15.07 -17.58 -7.30
CA ILE A 980 -15.85 -18.80 -7.51
C ILE A 980 -17.23 -18.45 -8.08
N GLU A 981 -17.95 -17.51 -7.47
CA GLU A 981 -19.24 -17.00 -7.95
C GLU A 981 -19.16 -16.47 -9.39
N TRP A 982 -18.02 -15.86 -9.75
CA TRP A 982 -17.79 -15.36 -11.10
C TRP A 982 -17.64 -16.49 -12.13
N ILE A 983 -16.91 -17.57 -11.80
CA ILE A 983 -16.80 -18.77 -12.66
C ILE A 983 -18.19 -19.39 -12.83
N ASP A 984 -18.84 -19.71 -11.72
CA ASP A 984 -20.12 -20.42 -11.67
C ASP A 984 -21.26 -19.68 -12.42
N LYS A 985 -21.18 -18.35 -12.55
CA LYS A 985 -22.16 -17.54 -13.32
C LYS A 985 -21.73 -17.25 -14.77
N ASN A 986 -20.49 -16.85 -15.01
CA ASN A 986 -20.12 -16.15 -16.25
C ASN A 986 -19.25 -16.99 -17.20
N TYR A 987 -18.64 -18.09 -16.74
CA TYR A 987 -17.65 -18.84 -17.53
C TYR A 987 -18.22 -19.31 -18.87
N ASP A 988 -19.36 -20.00 -18.89
CA ASP A 988 -19.92 -20.57 -20.12
C ASP A 988 -20.35 -19.51 -21.14
N GLN A 989 -20.88 -18.38 -20.67
CA GLN A 989 -21.30 -17.27 -21.55
C GLN A 989 -20.09 -16.56 -22.19
N VAL A 990 -19.03 -16.36 -21.41
CA VAL A 990 -17.74 -15.87 -21.93
C VAL A 990 -17.10 -16.88 -22.88
N ALA A 991 -17.22 -18.18 -22.59
CA ALA A 991 -16.63 -19.26 -23.38
C ALA A 991 -17.41 -19.61 -24.66
N ALA A 992 -18.70 -19.26 -24.74
CA ALA A 992 -19.43 -19.20 -26.01
C ALA A 992 -18.93 -18.00 -26.84
N TRP A 993 -19.03 -16.78 -26.28
CA TRP A 993 -18.63 -15.54 -26.96
C TRP A 993 -17.21 -15.58 -27.55
N LEU A 994 -16.24 -16.12 -26.80
CA LEU A 994 -14.86 -16.29 -27.26
C LEU A 994 -14.72 -17.33 -28.38
N ARG A 995 -15.50 -18.42 -28.35
CA ARG A 995 -15.46 -19.50 -29.34
C ARG A 995 -16.11 -19.06 -30.66
N ASP A 996 -17.22 -18.35 -30.56
CA ASP A 996 -18.04 -17.93 -31.70
C ASP A 996 -17.39 -16.78 -32.48
N ARG A 997 -16.68 -15.86 -31.79
CA ARG A 997 -15.98 -14.72 -32.41
C ARG A 997 -14.50 -14.96 -32.69
N TYR A 998 -13.83 -15.79 -31.88
CA TYR A 998 -12.39 -16.05 -31.94
C TYR A 998 -12.09 -17.55 -31.91
N PRO A 999 -12.58 -18.33 -32.89
CA PRO A 999 -12.26 -19.75 -33.01
C PRO A 999 -10.75 -19.97 -33.13
N PHE A 1000 -10.30 -21.17 -32.77
CA PHE A 1000 -8.97 -21.63 -33.17
C PHE A 1000 -8.97 -21.86 -34.69
N ALA A 1001 -7.85 -21.49 -35.33
CA ALA A 1001 -7.48 -21.91 -36.69
C ALA A 1001 -6.56 -23.14 -36.61
#